data_AF-A0A370P952-F1
#
_entry.id   AF-A0A370P952-F1
#
_cell.length_a   1.000
_cell.length_b   1.000
_cell.length_c   1.000
_cell.angle_alpha   90.00
_cell.angle_beta   90.00
_cell.angle_gamma   90.00
#
_symmetry.space_group_name_H-M   'P 1'
#
loop_
_entity.id
_entity.type
_entity.pdbx_description
1 polymer ?
#
loop_
_entity_poly.entity_id
_entity_poly.type
_entity_poly.pdbx_seq_one_letter_code
_entity_poly.pdbx_strand_id
1 'polypeptide(L)'
;MIRGKSRFTKYIVAAFASYIILTLLFSGTGGKYWKQDWVRIARSTLEDRALEHIQNETLGFEHIYAIGLKERTDKRDFLNLAASIAGFRVEWIDGVHPEDMSEKALLNDNLLAPSEIGCWRAHMNALSNMVQNSYSTALILEDDADWDVNIRQQLREFARGVRALTRNANTTKSAPYGTNWDILWVGGCASSAAPNETQFYAIPHDPTAPSVDHRGTWGGPLDSWKENYPETSTRFIYRADMGCCTYGYAVTKRGAERILAALAVDRLVAAVDNSMADMCGGKDGRSQIECYAPFPNIIGTYKAAGLASKDSDIREGSDEWHEAQAWNLMYSTRLNIHRLVAGRDTVYAQYDEGFPWSRRVLNWKEFEYPRGYLKPDPNFRGIYNLSIGSLVPEGNRNRPPSFKVYRSRMNPHSSARNHPYLTSVSGLDSGSPPPWRTSRVREVTIKCNIEWRSNLRDDECKGLLTSVTCTPASPPPPPSDDVKLELGYYSYEDEKRPKVLSEEPEKQIGSVRLLVWMTINIVATVAIVFTNKSILSNASFRNSQVSFAAYHFTITGLTLWLASRPCCGWFEPKHVSPYRILHLVAAMCIQVIFQNLALAYSSVIFHQLARLLLTPATALLNFALFQSSIPRAAFLPLVLLCTGVGIVSYFDSLPSAKGNDTTTPEGIFFALSGVCASALYTVLVGRYHKKLEMSSMQLLLNQAPVSAAVLLCVVPWMETFPEVAAVPGSLWTSILASGIFACLVNLSQFYIIDAAGPVTSTVIGQLKTCVIVGLGWVLSDHEILRQSVAGILMALTGMSL
;
A
#
# COMPACT_ATOMS: atom_id res chain seq x y z
N MET A 1 -18.96 60.81 -0.22
CA MET A 1 -18.99 59.78 0.85
C MET A 1 -19.07 58.35 0.27
N ILE A 2 -18.13 57.94 -0.59
CA ILE A 2 -18.16 56.62 -1.27
C ILE A 2 -16.74 56.00 -1.27
N ARG A 3 -16.20 55.71 -0.08
CA ARG A 3 -14.87 55.07 0.07
C ARG A 3 -14.90 53.76 0.90
N GLY A 4 -16.06 53.40 1.45
CA GLY A 4 -16.25 52.22 2.30
C GLY A 4 -16.63 50.92 1.57
N LYS A 5 -17.25 50.99 0.38
CA LYS A 5 -17.74 49.78 -0.33
C LYS A 5 -16.62 48.78 -0.69
N SER A 6 -15.41 49.26 -1.03
CA SER A 6 -14.29 48.40 -1.48
C SER A 6 -13.81 47.37 -0.44
N ARG A 7 -13.69 47.74 0.84
CA ARG A 7 -13.28 46.78 1.89
C ARG A 7 -14.39 45.76 2.16
N PHE A 8 -15.64 46.21 2.19
CA PHE A 8 -16.80 45.34 2.39
C PHE A 8 -16.94 44.31 1.27
N THR A 9 -16.71 44.68 0.00
CA THR A 9 -16.65 43.72 -1.11
C THR A 9 -15.50 42.73 -0.95
N LYS A 10 -14.31 43.15 -0.50
CA LYS A 10 -13.18 42.22 -0.27
C LYS A 10 -13.50 41.20 0.85
N TYR A 11 -14.16 41.61 1.93
CA TYR A 11 -14.65 40.67 2.96
C TYR A 11 -15.79 39.78 2.45
N ILE A 12 -16.72 40.32 1.66
CA ILE A 12 -17.77 39.52 1.02
C ILE A 12 -17.18 38.48 0.09
N VAL A 13 -16.20 38.81 -0.76
CA VAL A 13 -15.62 37.85 -1.70
C VAL A 13 -14.70 36.86 -0.98
N ALA A 14 -13.98 37.26 0.08
CA ALA A 14 -13.28 36.31 0.95
C ALA A 14 -14.27 35.35 1.66
N ALA A 15 -15.42 35.85 2.13
CA ALA A 15 -16.49 35.06 2.70
C ALA A 15 -17.23 34.22 1.65
N PHE A 16 -17.36 34.68 0.40
CA PHE A 16 -18.03 34.00 -0.71
C PHE A 16 -17.13 32.94 -1.35
N ALA A 17 -15.82 33.18 -1.41
CA ALA A 17 -14.82 32.18 -1.74
C ALA A 17 -14.72 31.14 -0.63
N SER A 18 -14.64 31.56 0.65
CA SER A 18 -14.74 30.62 1.78
C SER A 18 -16.06 29.86 1.77
N TYR A 19 -17.18 30.49 1.43
CA TYR A 19 -18.50 29.86 1.31
C TYR A 19 -18.59 28.92 0.11
N ILE A 20 -18.02 29.24 -1.06
CA ILE A 20 -17.95 28.32 -2.21
C ILE A 20 -16.99 27.16 -1.90
N ILE A 21 -15.88 27.40 -1.21
CA ILE A 21 -14.95 26.34 -0.78
C ILE A 21 -15.60 25.45 0.28
N LEU A 22 -16.25 26.03 1.29
CA LEU A 22 -17.09 25.31 2.26
C LEU A 22 -18.23 24.58 1.56
N THR A 23 -18.86 25.17 0.55
CA THR A 23 -19.94 24.54 -0.21
C THR A 23 -19.38 23.41 -1.10
N LEU A 24 -18.18 23.51 -1.67
CA LEU A 24 -17.54 22.38 -2.36
C LEU A 24 -17.10 21.27 -1.38
N LEU A 25 -16.78 21.62 -0.12
CA LEU A 25 -16.52 20.66 0.97
C LEU A 25 -17.81 20.02 1.53
N PHE A 26 -18.93 20.74 1.54
CA PHE A 26 -20.18 20.33 2.22
C PHE A 26 -21.39 20.03 1.31
N SER A 27 -21.42 20.44 0.04
CA SER A 27 -22.59 20.27 -0.83
C SER A 27 -22.74 18.83 -1.30
N GLY A 28 -23.73 18.13 -0.72
CA GLY A 28 -24.32 16.88 -1.22
C GLY A 28 -23.41 15.65 -1.20
N THR A 29 -22.36 15.67 -2.02
CA THR A 29 -21.41 14.57 -2.22
C THR A 29 -20.22 14.70 -1.26
N GLY A 30 -19.62 15.89 -1.15
CA GLY A 30 -18.40 16.12 -0.34
C GLY A 30 -18.54 15.71 1.13
N GLY A 31 -19.64 16.07 1.80
CA GLY A 31 -19.80 15.85 3.24
C GLY A 31 -19.84 14.39 3.70
N LYS A 32 -20.35 13.46 2.88
CA LYS A 32 -20.30 12.01 3.17
C LYS A 32 -18.88 11.47 3.00
N TYR A 33 -18.22 11.83 1.90
CA TYR A 33 -16.83 11.44 1.64
C TYR A 33 -15.88 12.05 2.69
N TRP A 34 -16.06 13.32 3.11
CA TRP A 34 -15.22 13.98 4.11
C TRP A 34 -15.34 13.33 5.50
N LYS A 35 -16.56 13.06 6.00
CA LYS A 35 -16.71 12.33 7.28
C LYS A 35 -16.21 10.90 7.17
N GLN A 36 -16.50 10.19 6.07
CA GLN A 36 -16.02 8.82 5.89
C GLN A 36 -14.50 8.76 5.74
N ASP A 37 -13.87 9.64 4.97
CA ASP A 37 -12.43 9.67 4.77
C ASP A 37 -11.71 10.13 6.03
N TRP A 38 -12.15 11.18 6.75
CA TRP A 38 -11.49 11.53 8.02
C TRP A 38 -11.63 10.44 9.09
N VAL A 39 -12.80 9.82 9.22
CA VAL A 39 -12.98 8.69 10.16
C VAL A 39 -12.18 7.47 9.69
N ARG A 40 -12.11 7.19 8.38
CA ARG A 40 -11.30 6.10 7.81
C ARG A 40 -9.81 6.37 7.91
N ILE A 41 -9.36 7.61 7.80
CA ILE A 41 -7.96 8.06 7.96
C ILE A 41 -7.56 7.99 9.43
N ALA A 42 -8.40 8.48 10.34
CA ALA A 42 -8.16 8.36 11.78
C ALA A 42 -8.15 6.89 12.21
N ARG A 43 -9.15 6.10 11.79
CA ARG A 43 -9.21 4.65 12.01
C ARG A 43 -8.01 3.93 11.42
N SER A 44 -7.63 4.19 10.16
CA SER A 44 -6.47 3.54 9.56
C SER A 44 -5.17 3.87 10.29
N THR A 45 -5.01 5.12 10.75
CA THR A 45 -3.80 5.55 11.48
C THR A 45 -3.75 4.96 12.89
N LEU A 46 -4.89 4.81 13.57
CA LEU A 46 -5.00 4.10 14.85
C LEU A 46 -4.80 2.58 14.68
N GLU A 47 -5.36 1.99 13.63
CA GLU A 47 -5.11 0.60 13.25
C GLU A 47 -3.63 0.36 12.93
N ASP A 48 -2.99 1.27 12.19
CA ASP A 48 -1.57 1.18 11.85
C ASP A 48 -0.68 1.26 13.10
N ARG A 49 -1.06 2.07 14.11
CA ARG A 49 -0.41 2.09 15.43
C ARG A 49 -0.63 0.84 16.26
N ALA A 50 -1.81 0.21 16.16
CA ALA A 50 -2.10 -1.04 16.87
C ALA A 50 -1.29 -2.21 16.30
N LEU A 51 -0.92 -2.15 15.02
CA LEU A 51 -0.15 -3.16 14.31
C LEU A 51 1.38 -2.97 14.44
N GLU A 52 1.85 -1.89 15.09
CA GLU A 52 3.29 -1.63 15.32
C GLU A 52 3.99 -2.80 16.05
N HIS A 53 3.29 -3.48 16.96
CA HIS A 53 3.88 -4.61 17.70
C HIS A 53 4.20 -5.83 16.83
N ILE A 54 3.67 -5.95 15.61
CA ILE A 54 4.08 -7.02 14.67
C ILE A 54 5.55 -6.87 14.25
N GLN A 55 6.15 -5.69 14.49
CA GLN A 55 7.57 -5.43 14.24
C GLN A 55 8.50 -5.80 15.41
N ASN A 56 7.98 -6.32 16.52
CA ASN A 56 8.81 -6.79 17.64
C ASN A 56 9.47 -8.16 17.34
N GLU A 57 10.24 -8.69 18.29
CA GLU A 57 10.91 -10.00 18.16
C GLU A 57 9.96 -11.21 18.31
N THR A 58 8.65 -11.00 18.50
CA THR A 58 7.62 -12.05 18.68
C THR A 58 6.49 -11.94 17.65
N LEU A 59 6.69 -11.17 16.55
CA LEU A 59 5.72 -10.93 15.47
C LEU A 59 4.34 -10.44 15.97
N GLY A 60 4.30 -9.81 17.14
CA GLY A 60 3.07 -9.34 17.78
C GLY A 60 2.28 -10.38 18.58
N PHE A 61 2.78 -11.61 18.73
CA PHE A 61 2.30 -12.58 19.71
C PHE A 61 2.99 -12.36 21.07
N GLU A 62 2.53 -13.01 22.14
CA GLU A 62 3.25 -12.97 23.42
C GLU A 62 4.49 -13.87 23.38
N HIS A 63 4.38 -15.03 22.74
CA HIS A 63 5.46 -16.01 22.61
C HIS A 63 5.52 -16.66 21.22
N ILE A 64 6.67 -17.23 20.86
CA ILE A 64 6.82 -18.09 19.66
C ILE A 64 7.56 -19.37 20.06
N TYR A 65 6.96 -20.52 19.76
CA TYR A 65 7.58 -21.84 19.88
C TYR A 65 7.96 -22.39 18.50
N ALA A 66 9.02 -23.20 18.47
CA ALA A 66 9.36 -24.09 17.37
C ALA A 66 9.37 -25.55 17.87
N ILE A 67 8.79 -26.46 17.11
CA ILE A 67 8.72 -27.90 17.40
C ILE A 67 9.61 -28.64 16.40
N GLY A 68 10.46 -29.53 16.90
CA GLY A 68 11.28 -30.40 16.08
C GLY A 68 12.12 -31.35 16.93
N LEU A 69 12.64 -32.43 16.35
CA LEU A 69 13.52 -33.36 17.07
C LEU A 69 14.81 -32.66 17.52
N LYS A 70 15.41 -33.14 18.60
CA LYS A 70 16.54 -32.48 19.29
C LYS A 70 17.86 -32.68 18.55
N GLU A 71 18.01 -33.85 17.96
CA GLU A 71 19.09 -34.33 17.13
C GLU A 71 19.08 -33.72 15.71
N ARG A 72 17.94 -33.21 15.23
CA ARG A 72 17.79 -32.51 13.94
C ARG A 72 18.36 -31.08 14.00
N THR A 73 19.62 -30.98 14.43
CA THR A 73 20.40 -29.75 14.51
C THR A 73 20.47 -29.04 13.16
N ASP A 74 20.48 -29.78 12.06
CA ASP A 74 20.38 -29.28 10.68
C ASP A 74 19.13 -28.40 10.46
N LYS A 75 17.96 -28.87 10.91
CA LYS A 75 16.71 -28.11 10.81
C LYS A 75 16.66 -26.98 11.85
N ARG A 76 17.09 -27.25 13.09
CA ARG A 76 17.07 -26.27 14.19
C ARG A 76 17.93 -25.04 13.90
N ASP A 77 19.17 -25.24 13.47
CA ASP A 77 20.09 -24.15 13.17
C ASP A 77 19.60 -23.31 11.98
N PHE A 78 18.99 -23.95 10.98
CA PHE A 78 18.44 -23.24 9.83
C PHE A 78 17.20 -22.41 10.20
N LEU A 79 16.24 -22.97 10.95
CA LEU A 79 15.08 -22.20 11.42
C LEU A 79 15.52 -21.03 12.30
N ASN A 80 16.48 -21.23 13.21
CA ASN A 80 17.04 -20.18 14.06
C ASN A 80 17.68 -19.05 13.22
N LEU A 81 18.46 -19.40 12.19
CA LEU A 81 19.08 -18.42 11.29
C LEU A 81 18.03 -17.66 10.46
N ALA A 82 17.03 -18.35 9.92
CA ALA A 82 15.94 -17.73 9.17
C ALA A 82 15.10 -16.79 10.05
N ALA A 83 14.78 -17.20 11.29
CA ALA A 83 14.06 -16.38 12.26
C ALA A 83 14.88 -15.13 12.64
N SER A 84 16.18 -15.27 12.87
CA SER A 84 17.09 -14.15 13.14
C SER A 84 17.16 -13.16 11.97
N ILE A 85 17.14 -13.64 10.72
CA ILE A 85 17.12 -12.78 9.53
C ILE A 85 15.77 -12.05 9.38
N ALA A 86 14.66 -12.71 9.69
CA ALA A 86 13.34 -12.10 9.78
C ALA A 86 13.13 -11.26 11.06
N GLY A 87 14.12 -11.21 11.95
CA GLY A 87 14.13 -10.39 13.16
C GLY A 87 13.19 -10.88 14.27
N PHE A 88 12.95 -12.18 14.39
CA PHE A 88 12.18 -12.75 15.51
C PHE A 88 12.91 -13.94 16.16
N ARG A 89 12.47 -14.34 17.34
CA ARG A 89 13.06 -15.46 18.11
C ARG A 89 12.04 -16.57 18.31
N VAL A 90 12.53 -17.80 18.48
CA VAL A 90 11.72 -18.99 18.78
C VAL A 90 12.26 -19.69 20.03
N GLU A 91 11.38 -20.24 20.86
CA GLU A 91 11.73 -21.19 21.92
C GLU A 91 11.51 -22.62 21.43
N TRP A 92 12.49 -23.49 21.60
CA TRP A 92 12.38 -24.88 21.13
C TRP A 92 11.64 -25.77 22.13
N ILE A 93 10.61 -26.45 21.63
CA ILE A 93 9.97 -27.59 22.27
C ILE A 93 10.54 -28.84 21.61
N ASP A 94 11.17 -29.70 22.42
CA ASP A 94 11.73 -30.96 21.93
C ASP A 94 10.61 -31.88 21.42
N GLY A 95 10.75 -32.32 20.16
CA GLY A 95 9.93 -33.36 19.56
C GLY A 95 10.07 -34.67 20.33
N VAL A 96 9.03 -35.51 20.27
CA VAL A 96 8.93 -36.71 21.12
C VAL A 96 8.99 -37.95 20.24
N HIS A 97 9.96 -38.83 20.50
CA HIS A 97 9.99 -40.14 19.86
C HIS A 97 8.85 -41.02 20.34
N PRO A 98 8.29 -41.90 19.49
CA PRO A 98 7.20 -42.77 19.91
C PRO A 98 7.62 -43.72 21.03
N GLU A 99 8.90 -44.12 21.01
CA GLU A 99 9.52 -45.05 21.96
C GLU A 99 9.74 -44.46 23.36
N ASP A 100 9.81 -43.13 23.48
CA ASP A 100 9.92 -42.42 24.76
C ASP A 100 8.57 -42.28 25.49
N MET A 101 7.46 -42.65 24.84
CA MET A 101 6.11 -42.51 25.40
C MET A 101 5.63 -43.79 26.09
N SER A 102 5.05 -43.63 27.28
CA SER A 102 4.30 -44.72 27.91
C SER A 102 2.98 -44.96 27.16
N GLU A 103 2.73 -46.19 26.73
CA GLU A 103 1.44 -46.63 26.15
C GLU A 103 0.24 -46.21 27.01
N LYS A 104 0.39 -46.20 28.35
CA LYS A 104 -0.65 -45.79 29.31
C LYS A 104 -1.04 -44.30 29.22
N ALA A 105 -0.27 -43.49 28.51
CA ALA A 105 -0.57 -42.08 28.26
C ALA A 105 -1.39 -41.87 26.96
N LEU A 106 -1.63 -42.93 26.18
CA LEU A 106 -2.42 -42.87 24.97
C LEU A 106 -3.92 -42.94 25.28
N LEU A 107 -4.67 -42.01 24.72
CA LEU A 107 -6.11 -41.91 24.90
C LEU A 107 -6.80 -42.77 23.84
N ASN A 108 -7.12 -44.00 24.24
CA ASN A 108 -7.76 -45.07 23.46
C ASN A 108 -6.81 -45.79 22.48
N ASP A 109 -7.21 -47.02 22.10
CA ASP A 109 -6.62 -47.77 20.99
C ASP A 109 -6.85 -46.99 19.68
N ASN A 110 -5.83 -46.25 19.24
CA ASN A 110 -5.88 -45.45 18.02
C ASN A 110 -5.04 -46.11 16.91
N LEU A 111 -5.49 -45.96 15.66
CA LEU A 111 -4.86 -46.53 14.47
C LEU A 111 -3.79 -45.61 13.85
N LEU A 112 -3.22 -44.71 14.64
CA LEU A 112 -2.24 -43.73 14.18
C LEU A 112 -0.85 -44.37 14.04
N ALA A 113 -0.06 -43.87 13.08
CA ALA A 113 1.34 -44.26 13.02
C ALA A 113 2.08 -43.76 14.27
N PRO A 114 3.05 -44.52 14.82
CA PRO A 114 3.75 -44.12 16.06
C PRO A 114 4.31 -42.69 15.99
N SER A 115 4.85 -42.29 14.83
CA SER A 115 5.35 -40.94 14.53
C SER A 115 4.29 -39.84 14.56
N GLU A 116 3.05 -40.13 14.14
CA GLU A 116 1.92 -39.19 14.24
C GLU A 116 1.54 -38.94 15.71
N ILE A 117 1.70 -39.94 16.57
CA ILE A 117 1.51 -39.82 18.02
C ILE A 117 2.65 -39.01 18.65
N GLY A 118 3.90 -39.24 18.25
CA GLY A 118 5.05 -38.42 18.68
C GLY A 118 4.89 -36.95 18.31
N CYS A 119 4.43 -36.68 17.08
CA CYS A 119 4.04 -35.34 16.61
C CYS A 119 2.93 -34.73 17.50
N TRP A 120 1.79 -35.41 17.67
CA TRP A 120 0.71 -34.97 18.57
C TRP A 120 1.24 -34.61 19.96
N ARG A 121 2.10 -35.45 20.55
CA ARG A 121 2.64 -35.25 21.89
C ARG A 121 3.50 -33.98 21.98
N ALA A 122 4.29 -33.69 20.95
CA ALA A 122 5.08 -32.46 20.87
C ALA A 122 4.20 -31.19 20.79
N HIS A 123 3.15 -31.20 19.97
CA HIS A 123 2.17 -30.11 19.94
C HIS A 123 1.44 -29.94 21.29
N MET A 124 1.03 -31.04 21.94
CA MET A 124 0.41 -30.98 23.27
C MET A 124 1.39 -30.48 24.34
N ASN A 125 2.70 -30.69 24.19
CA ASN A 125 3.72 -30.13 25.08
C ASN A 125 3.83 -28.61 24.93
N ALA A 126 3.86 -28.10 23.69
CA ALA A 126 3.87 -26.65 23.43
C ALA A 126 2.61 -25.96 24.00
N LEU A 127 1.43 -26.54 23.76
CA LEU A 127 0.16 -26.03 24.29
C LEU A 127 0.10 -26.09 25.83
N SER A 128 0.61 -27.17 26.45
CA SER A 128 0.65 -27.29 27.90
C SER A 128 1.61 -26.27 28.53
N ASN A 129 2.80 -26.07 27.95
CA ASN A 129 3.76 -25.06 28.37
C ASN A 129 3.14 -23.65 28.31
N MET A 130 2.44 -23.32 27.22
CA MET A 130 1.71 -22.05 27.08
C MET A 130 0.68 -21.83 28.19
N VAL A 131 -0.12 -22.86 28.52
CA VAL A 131 -1.15 -22.77 29.58
C VAL A 131 -0.51 -22.63 30.97
N GLN A 132 0.57 -23.37 31.23
CA GLN A 132 1.32 -23.30 32.49
C GLN A 132 1.94 -21.91 32.71
N ASN A 133 2.64 -21.37 31.70
CA ASN A 133 3.23 -20.02 31.75
C ASN A 133 2.18 -18.90 31.60
N SER A 134 0.93 -19.24 31.30
CA SER A 134 -0.20 -18.32 31.17
C SER A 134 -0.07 -17.24 30.08
N TYR A 135 0.73 -17.51 29.04
CA TYR A 135 0.83 -16.63 27.87
C TYR A 135 -0.53 -16.47 27.20
N SER A 136 -0.90 -15.25 26.81
CA SER A 136 -2.20 -14.94 26.20
C SER A 136 -2.32 -15.46 24.76
N THR A 137 -1.22 -15.40 24.01
CA THR A 137 -1.12 -15.84 22.61
C THR A 137 0.26 -16.42 22.32
N ALA A 138 0.32 -17.52 21.58
CA ALA A 138 1.58 -18.10 21.10
C ALA A 138 1.46 -18.47 19.62
N LEU A 139 2.53 -18.22 18.85
CA LEU A 139 2.73 -18.82 17.53
C LEU A 139 3.54 -20.11 17.70
N ILE A 140 3.14 -21.19 17.03
CA ILE A 140 3.81 -22.48 17.05
C ILE A 140 4.21 -22.78 15.60
N LEU A 141 5.49 -23.12 15.40
CA LEU A 141 6.11 -23.42 14.11
C LEU A 141 6.68 -24.85 14.10
N GLU A 142 6.69 -25.51 12.95
CA GLU A 142 7.41 -26.78 12.74
C GLU A 142 8.86 -26.52 12.29
N ASP A 143 9.73 -27.53 12.37
CA ASP A 143 11.16 -27.39 12.09
C ASP A 143 11.51 -27.19 10.60
N ASP A 144 10.59 -27.55 9.72
CA ASP A 144 10.62 -27.31 8.28
C ASP A 144 9.97 -25.98 7.86
N ALA A 145 9.37 -25.22 8.79
CA ALA A 145 8.63 -24.00 8.50
C ALA A 145 9.48 -22.89 7.84
N ASP A 146 8.95 -22.24 6.81
CA ASP A 146 9.58 -21.12 6.10
C ASP A 146 8.54 -20.07 5.69
N TRP A 147 9.00 -18.90 5.27
CA TRP A 147 8.17 -17.74 4.95
C TRP A 147 8.85 -16.82 3.94
N ASP A 148 8.08 -15.99 3.24
CA ASP A 148 8.64 -14.91 2.43
C ASP A 148 9.45 -13.93 3.30
N VAL A 149 10.53 -13.36 2.76
CA VAL A 149 11.37 -12.37 3.47
C VAL A 149 10.61 -11.14 3.99
N ASN A 150 9.38 -10.91 3.52
CA ASN A 150 8.48 -9.85 3.94
C ASN A 150 7.37 -10.30 4.90
N ILE A 151 7.57 -11.41 5.63
CA ILE A 151 6.63 -12.01 6.60
C ILE A 151 5.96 -10.98 7.54
N ARG A 152 6.72 -10.02 8.05
CA ARG A 152 6.22 -8.92 8.92
C ARG A 152 5.16 -8.04 8.24
N GLN A 153 5.21 -7.89 6.91
CA GLN A 153 4.23 -7.15 6.13
C GLN A 153 2.99 -8.00 5.83
N GLN A 154 3.19 -9.27 5.44
CA GLN A 154 2.11 -10.26 5.25
C GLN A 154 1.26 -10.39 6.53
N LEU A 155 1.92 -10.60 7.68
CA LEU A 155 1.27 -10.73 8.99
C LEU A 155 0.54 -9.44 9.42
N ARG A 156 1.01 -8.27 9.01
CA ARG A 156 0.35 -6.99 9.26
C ARG A 156 -0.99 -6.86 8.53
N GLU A 157 -1.09 -7.28 7.28
CA GLU A 157 -2.38 -7.35 6.59
C GLU A 157 -3.23 -8.53 7.08
N PHE A 158 -2.61 -9.65 7.45
CA PHE A 158 -3.32 -10.78 8.04
C PHE A 158 -4.07 -10.38 9.31
N ALA A 159 -3.39 -9.65 10.21
CA ALA A 159 -3.99 -9.07 11.40
C ALA A 159 -5.17 -8.11 11.09
N ARG A 160 -5.10 -7.33 10.00
CA ARG A 160 -6.24 -6.52 9.55
C ARG A 160 -7.41 -7.37 9.08
N GLY A 161 -7.15 -8.44 8.32
CA GLY A 161 -8.16 -9.38 7.85
C GLY A 161 -8.88 -10.09 9.00
N VAL A 162 -8.12 -10.71 9.91
CA VAL A 162 -8.66 -11.38 11.11
C VAL A 162 -9.49 -10.40 11.96
N ARG A 163 -9.03 -9.16 12.16
CA ARG A 163 -9.79 -8.15 12.92
C ARG A 163 -11.05 -7.65 12.21
N ALA A 164 -11.04 -7.57 10.88
CA ALA A 164 -12.23 -7.24 10.10
C ALA A 164 -13.30 -8.34 10.18
N LEU A 165 -12.88 -9.61 10.17
CA LEU A 165 -13.76 -10.79 10.25
C LEU A 165 -14.32 -10.99 11.67
N THR A 166 -13.46 -10.97 12.69
CA THR A 166 -13.84 -11.10 14.13
C THR A 166 -14.59 -9.88 14.68
N ARG A 167 -14.79 -8.83 13.87
CA ARG A 167 -15.42 -7.55 14.23
C ARG A 167 -14.77 -6.86 15.44
N ASN A 168 -13.50 -7.15 15.71
CA ASN A 168 -12.79 -6.69 16.89
C ASN A 168 -12.21 -5.27 16.72
N ALA A 169 -13.02 -4.28 17.07
CA ALA A 169 -12.70 -2.86 16.93
C ALA A 169 -11.83 -2.27 18.06
N ASN A 170 -11.77 -2.93 19.23
CA ASN A 170 -11.01 -2.43 20.38
C ASN A 170 -9.53 -2.80 20.21
N THR A 171 -8.73 -1.79 19.92
CA THR A 171 -7.29 -1.92 19.64
C THR A 171 -6.47 -1.78 20.91
N THR A 172 -5.90 -2.88 21.38
CA THR A 172 -4.76 -2.86 22.31
C THR A 172 -3.49 -3.14 21.53
N LYS A 173 -2.40 -2.42 21.80
CA LYS A 173 -1.11 -2.70 21.15
C LYS A 173 -0.62 -4.13 21.44
N SER A 174 -0.93 -4.65 22.63
CA SER A 174 -0.54 -5.99 23.08
C SER A 174 -1.21 -7.15 22.34
N ALA A 175 -2.26 -6.92 21.55
CA ALA A 175 -2.95 -7.96 20.81
C ALA A 175 -3.28 -7.49 19.38
N PRO A 176 -2.27 -7.36 18.49
CA PRO A 176 -2.45 -6.82 17.14
C PRO A 176 -3.39 -7.65 16.24
N TYR A 177 -3.51 -8.97 16.50
CA TYR A 177 -4.46 -9.88 15.85
C TYR A 177 -5.84 -9.94 16.56
N GLY A 178 -5.99 -9.23 17.69
CA GLY A 178 -7.09 -9.44 18.64
C GLY A 178 -6.97 -10.78 19.39
N THR A 179 -7.98 -11.11 20.21
CA THR A 179 -8.05 -12.35 21.00
C THR A 179 -9.40 -13.09 20.85
N ASN A 180 -10.20 -12.71 19.85
CA ASN A 180 -11.53 -13.28 19.59
C ASN A 180 -11.46 -14.44 18.58
N TRP A 181 -10.48 -15.30 18.74
CA TRP A 181 -10.18 -16.47 17.92
C TRP A 181 -9.52 -17.53 18.80
N ASP A 182 -9.68 -18.80 18.44
CA ASP A 182 -9.02 -19.92 19.12
C ASP A 182 -7.74 -20.34 18.36
N ILE A 183 -7.78 -20.41 17.02
CA ILE A 183 -6.62 -20.73 16.15
C ILE A 183 -6.49 -19.73 14.99
N LEU A 184 -5.27 -19.29 14.68
CA LEU A 184 -4.90 -18.68 13.39
C LEU A 184 -4.00 -19.64 12.62
N TRP A 185 -4.52 -20.26 11.56
CA TRP A 185 -3.82 -21.26 10.76
C TRP A 185 -2.94 -20.57 9.69
N VAL A 186 -1.88 -19.88 10.12
CA VAL A 186 -1.05 -19.01 9.26
C VAL A 186 -0.19 -19.78 8.24
N GLY A 187 0.09 -21.06 8.50
CA GLY A 187 0.92 -21.94 7.69
C GLY A 187 0.42 -23.38 7.67
N GLY A 188 0.55 -24.03 6.52
CA GLY A 188 0.11 -25.41 6.31
C GLY A 188 0.10 -25.81 4.83
N CYS A 189 -0.44 -26.99 4.55
CA CYS A 189 -0.62 -27.52 3.20
C CYS A 189 -1.83 -26.88 2.50
N ALA A 190 -2.94 -26.69 3.22
CA ALA A 190 -4.15 -26.01 2.76
C ALA A 190 -5.05 -25.58 3.92
N SER A 191 -6.07 -24.79 3.59
CA SER A 191 -7.19 -24.46 4.46
C SER A 191 -8.46 -24.34 3.61
N SER A 192 -9.65 -24.53 4.17
CA SER A 192 -10.93 -24.36 3.45
C SER A 192 -11.93 -23.55 4.26
N ALA A 193 -12.70 -22.71 3.58
CA ALA A 193 -13.85 -22.03 4.18
C ALA A 193 -15.07 -22.96 4.26
N ALA A 194 -16.00 -22.68 5.18
CA ALA A 194 -17.28 -23.38 5.21
C ALA A 194 -18.10 -23.11 3.93
N PRO A 195 -18.89 -24.07 3.41
CA PRO A 195 -19.71 -23.87 2.19
C PRO A 195 -20.71 -22.71 2.27
N ASN A 196 -21.04 -22.25 3.48
CA ASN A 196 -21.93 -21.14 3.79
C ASN A 196 -21.20 -19.86 4.23
N GLU A 197 -19.88 -19.78 4.10
CA GLU A 197 -19.11 -18.59 4.50
C GLU A 197 -19.40 -17.40 3.55
N THR A 198 -19.71 -16.26 4.15
CA THR A 198 -20.12 -15.02 3.48
C THR A 198 -19.11 -13.89 3.66
N GLN A 199 -18.15 -14.03 4.57
CA GLN A 199 -17.19 -13.00 4.93
C GLN A 199 -15.76 -13.44 4.58
N PHE A 200 -15.22 -12.86 3.50
CA PHE A 200 -13.80 -12.97 3.15
C PHE A 200 -13.16 -11.59 3.10
N TYR A 201 -11.91 -11.53 3.53
CA TYR A 201 -11.02 -10.40 3.35
C TYR A 201 -10.03 -10.74 2.22
N ALA A 202 -10.10 -10.01 1.12
CA ALA A 202 -9.28 -10.27 -0.07
C ALA A 202 -8.11 -9.26 -0.14
N ILE A 203 -6.92 -9.78 -0.42
CA ILE A 203 -5.68 -9.04 -0.69
C ILE A 203 -5.34 -9.27 -2.17
N PRO A 204 -5.85 -8.44 -3.09
CA PRO A 204 -5.60 -8.61 -4.53
C PRO A 204 -4.21 -8.08 -4.91
N HIS A 205 -3.66 -8.65 -5.98
CA HIS A 205 -2.33 -8.36 -6.49
C HIS A 205 -1.22 -8.59 -5.45
N ASP A 206 -1.38 -9.63 -4.62
CA ASP A 206 -0.32 -10.09 -3.71
C ASP A 206 0.80 -10.77 -4.50
N PRO A 207 1.99 -10.15 -4.60
CA PRO A 207 3.10 -10.71 -5.38
C PRO A 207 3.84 -11.83 -4.65
N THR A 208 3.45 -12.14 -3.41
CA THR A 208 3.96 -13.27 -2.60
C THR A 208 3.03 -14.49 -2.63
N ALA A 209 1.83 -14.37 -3.20
CA ALA A 209 0.95 -15.50 -3.43
C ALA A 209 1.38 -16.19 -4.74
N PRO A 210 1.89 -17.44 -4.72
CA PRO A 210 2.24 -18.12 -5.96
C PRO A 210 1.01 -18.35 -6.84
N SER A 211 1.21 -18.53 -8.14
CA SER A 211 0.16 -18.94 -9.07
C SER A 211 -0.41 -20.32 -8.73
N VAL A 212 -1.56 -20.65 -9.33
CA VAL A 212 -2.23 -21.94 -9.16
C VAL A 212 -1.42 -23.12 -9.71
N ASP A 213 -0.46 -22.86 -10.61
CA ASP A 213 0.42 -23.87 -11.22
C ASP A 213 1.60 -24.24 -10.31
N HIS A 214 1.83 -23.48 -9.22
CA HIS A 214 3.02 -23.55 -8.36
C HIS A 214 2.68 -23.64 -6.86
N ARG A 215 1.46 -24.06 -6.53
CA ARG A 215 0.99 -24.24 -5.14
C ARG A 215 -0.06 -25.34 -5.01
N GLY A 216 -0.35 -25.73 -3.77
CA GLY A 216 -1.52 -26.56 -3.49
C GLY A 216 -2.83 -25.80 -3.76
N THR A 217 -3.67 -26.29 -4.67
CA THR A 217 -4.97 -25.69 -5.04
C THR A 217 -6.16 -26.35 -4.36
N TRP A 218 -5.95 -27.43 -3.61
CA TRP A 218 -6.99 -28.09 -2.81
C TRP A 218 -7.49 -27.19 -1.67
N GLY A 219 -8.81 -27.14 -1.49
CA GLY A 219 -9.47 -26.23 -0.56
C GLY A 219 -9.57 -24.79 -1.10
N GLY A 220 -9.29 -23.83 -0.23
CA GLY A 220 -9.28 -22.41 -0.53
C GLY A 220 -10.64 -21.70 -0.38
N PRO A 221 -10.80 -20.54 -1.05
CA PRO A 221 -12.07 -19.80 -1.06
C PRO A 221 -13.12 -20.47 -1.95
N LEU A 222 -14.40 -20.20 -1.70
CA LEU A 222 -15.50 -20.73 -2.52
C LEU A 222 -15.43 -20.17 -3.96
N ASP A 223 -15.90 -20.91 -4.96
CA ASP A 223 -15.79 -20.55 -6.38
C ASP A 223 -16.39 -19.17 -6.70
N SER A 224 -17.49 -18.81 -6.04
CA SER A 224 -18.12 -17.48 -6.15
C SER A 224 -17.21 -16.30 -5.74
N TRP A 225 -16.12 -16.57 -5.00
CA TRP A 225 -15.08 -15.59 -4.69
C TRP A 225 -13.95 -15.61 -5.73
N LYS A 226 -13.58 -16.80 -6.23
CA LYS A 226 -12.59 -16.98 -7.31
C LYS A 226 -13.02 -16.28 -8.61
N GLU A 227 -14.32 -16.27 -8.93
CA GLU A 227 -14.89 -15.52 -10.05
C GLU A 227 -14.70 -14.00 -9.94
N ASN A 228 -14.66 -13.46 -8.72
CA ASN A 228 -14.56 -12.01 -8.46
C ASN A 228 -13.12 -11.54 -8.28
N TYR A 229 -12.23 -12.43 -7.83
CA TYR A 229 -10.82 -12.13 -7.55
C TYR A 229 -9.94 -13.26 -8.07
N PRO A 230 -9.11 -13.01 -9.11
CA PRO A 230 -8.25 -14.03 -9.69
C PRO A 230 -7.37 -14.70 -8.63
N GLU A 231 -7.57 -16.01 -8.46
CA GLU A 231 -6.89 -16.81 -7.43
C GLU A 231 -5.35 -16.83 -7.61
N THR A 232 -4.90 -16.58 -8.85
CA THR A 232 -3.50 -16.48 -9.28
C THR A 232 -2.73 -15.30 -8.68
N SER A 233 -3.42 -14.30 -8.12
CA SER A 233 -2.77 -13.10 -7.54
C SER A 233 -3.50 -12.55 -6.33
N THR A 234 -4.42 -13.31 -5.73
CA THR A 234 -5.20 -12.88 -4.57
C THR A 234 -4.95 -13.82 -3.40
N ARG A 235 -4.54 -13.25 -2.25
CA ARG A 235 -4.58 -13.95 -0.97
C ARG A 235 -5.88 -13.61 -0.25
N PHE A 236 -6.60 -14.64 0.17
CA PHE A 236 -7.85 -14.53 0.92
C PHE A 236 -7.60 -14.80 2.39
N ILE A 237 -8.46 -14.26 3.26
CA ILE A 237 -8.54 -14.61 4.68
C ILE A 237 -10.00 -14.81 5.02
N TYR A 238 -10.31 -15.89 5.75
CA TYR A 238 -11.66 -16.32 6.07
C TYR A 238 -11.69 -17.13 7.39
N ARG A 239 -12.90 -17.41 7.90
CA ARG A 239 -13.11 -18.39 8.98
C ARG A 239 -12.89 -19.79 8.39
N ALA A 240 -11.95 -20.53 8.95
CA ALA A 240 -11.57 -21.85 8.44
C ALA A 240 -12.49 -22.93 9.03
N ASP A 241 -13.09 -23.75 8.15
CA ASP A 241 -13.82 -24.97 8.49
C ASP A 241 -12.90 -26.21 8.48
N MET A 242 -11.70 -26.04 7.90
CA MET A 242 -10.66 -27.05 7.76
C MET A 242 -9.29 -26.37 7.59
N GLY A 243 -8.27 -26.98 8.18
CA GLY A 243 -6.84 -26.74 7.92
C GLY A 243 -6.13 -28.08 7.74
N CYS A 244 -4.96 -28.10 7.12
CA CYS A 244 -4.15 -29.30 6.96
C CYS A 244 -2.66 -28.96 7.01
N CYS A 245 -1.86 -29.80 7.68
CA CYS A 245 -0.48 -29.57 8.09
C CYS A 245 -0.31 -28.34 9.00
N THR A 246 0.68 -28.37 9.89
CA THR A 246 0.80 -27.43 11.02
C THR A 246 2.08 -26.59 11.00
N TYR A 247 2.68 -26.41 9.82
CA TYR A 247 3.90 -25.60 9.57
C TYR A 247 3.95 -24.29 10.35
N GLY A 248 2.81 -23.61 10.49
CA GLY A 248 2.66 -22.55 11.47
C GLY A 248 1.22 -22.29 11.88
N TYR A 249 0.92 -22.29 13.18
CA TYR A 249 -0.37 -21.85 13.69
C TYR A 249 -0.21 -21.06 14.98
N ALA A 250 -1.00 -19.99 15.13
CA ALA A 250 -1.09 -19.29 16.40
C ALA A 250 -2.34 -19.73 17.17
N VAL A 251 -2.27 -19.69 18.50
CA VAL A 251 -3.32 -20.11 19.42
C VAL A 251 -3.50 -19.06 20.53
N THR A 252 -4.73 -18.83 21.02
CA THR A 252 -4.97 -18.08 22.27
C THR A 252 -4.91 -19.02 23.47
N LYS A 253 -4.71 -18.52 24.70
CA LYS A 253 -4.77 -19.38 25.91
C LYS A 253 -6.05 -20.22 25.98
N ARG A 254 -7.19 -19.60 25.66
CA ARG A 254 -8.50 -20.25 25.55
C ARG A 254 -8.52 -21.35 24.47
N GLY A 255 -7.92 -21.09 23.30
CA GLY A 255 -7.76 -22.09 22.24
C GLY A 255 -6.91 -23.27 22.71
N ALA A 256 -5.78 -23.01 23.38
CA ALA A 256 -4.88 -24.03 23.89
C ALA A 256 -5.57 -24.93 24.95
N GLU A 257 -6.30 -24.35 25.89
CA GLU A 257 -7.11 -25.07 26.88
C GLU A 257 -8.17 -25.97 26.21
N ARG A 258 -8.81 -25.48 25.14
CA ARG A 258 -9.80 -26.25 24.35
C ARG A 258 -9.18 -27.40 23.58
N ILE A 259 -8.03 -27.18 22.93
CA ILE A 259 -7.31 -28.21 22.18
C ILE A 259 -6.78 -29.29 23.13
N LEU A 260 -6.21 -28.90 24.28
CA LEU A 260 -5.77 -29.85 25.30
C LEU A 260 -6.95 -30.68 25.85
N ALA A 261 -8.10 -30.06 26.11
CA ALA A 261 -9.29 -30.80 26.55
C ALA A 261 -9.78 -31.80 25.48
N ALA A 262 -9.80 -31.41 24.21
CA ALA A 262 -10.28 -32.28 23.14
C ALA A 262 -9.29 -33.40 22.78
N LEU A 263 -7.99 -33.11 22.72
CA LEU A 263 -6.97 -34.00 22.16
C LEU A 263 -6.10 -34.69 23.22
N ALA A 264 -6.08 -34.19 24.45
CA ALA A 264 -5.27 -34.73 25.56
C ALA A 264 -6.10 -35.06 26.82
N VAL A 265 -7.44 -34.99 26.76
CA VAL A 265 -8.33 -35.46 27.83
C VAL A 265 -9.52 -36.30 27.29
N ASP A 266 -10.18 -35.87 26.22
CA ASP A 266 -11.29 -36.61 25.58
C ASP A 266 -10.78 -37.78 24.71
N ARG A 267 -10.30 -37.51 23.47
CA ARG A 267 -9.82 -38.57 22.56
C ARG A 267 -8.95 -38.05 21.43
N LEU A 268 -7.99 -38.87 21.02
CA LEU A 268 -7.22 -38.70 19.78
C LEU A 268 -7.69 -39.72 18.74
N VAL A 269 -8.40 -39.26 17.70
CA VAL A 269 -9.02 -40.12 16.65
C VAL A 269 -8.32 -40.01 15.29
N ALA A 270 -7.54 -38.96 15.08
CA ALA A 270 -6.84 -38.62 13.85
C ALA A 270 -5.56 -37.83 14.21
N ALA A 271 -4.61 -37.76 13.27
CA ALA A 271 -3.40 -36.95 13.39
C ALA A 271 -3.70 -35.51 13.85
N VAL A 272 -2.76 -34.87 14.53
CA VAL A 272 -3.02 -33.63 15.30
C VAL A 272 -3.60 -32.48 14.46
N ASP A 273 -3.18 -32.35 13.22
CA ASP A 273 -3.69 -31.35 12.27
C ASP A 273 -5.15 -31.61 11.89
N ASN A 274 -5.47 -32.82 11.45
CA ASN A 274 -6.84 -33.27 11.13
C ASN A 274 -7.74 -33.14 12.36
N SER A 275 -7.24 -33.53 13.53
CA SER A 275 -7.94 -33.39 14.80
C SER A 275 -8.29 -31.94 15.15
N MET A 276 -7.37 -30.98 14.93
CA MET A 276 -7.66 -29.55 15.10
C MET A 276 -8.59 -29.02 13.99
N ALA A 277 -8.49 -29.51 12.77
CA ALA A 277 -9.39 -29.18 11.67
C ALA A 277 -10.84 -29.60 11.96
N ASP A 278 -11.04 -30.78 12.57
CA ASP A 278 -12.36 -31.22 13.03
C ASP A 278 -12.94 -30.28 14.11
N MET A 279 -12.10 -29.74 14.99
CA MET A 279 -12.55 -28.71 15.94
C MET A 279 -12.92 -27.40 15.23
N CYS A 280 -12.18 -26.98 14.20
CA CYS A 280 -12.54 -25.80 13.40
C CYS A 280 -13.89 -25.98 12.66
N GLY A 281 -14.17 -27.18 12.15
CA GLY A 281 -15.42 -27.50 11.47
C GLY A 281 -16.58 -27.93 12.37
N GLY A 282 -16.34 -28.21 13.66
CA GLY A 282 -17.36 -28.81 14.54
C GLY A 282 -17.73 -30.25 14.15
N LYS A 283 -16.75 -31.01 13.64
CA LYS A 283 -16.87 -32.39 13.12
C LYS A 283 -16.51 -33.42 14.21
N ASP A 284 -16.74 -34.70 13.94
CA ASP A 284 -16.57 -35.82 14.92
C ASP A 284 -17.25 -35.57 16.28
N GLY A 285 -18.38 -34.84 16.32
CA GLY A 285 -19.04 -34.49 17.57
C GLY A 285 -18.22 -33.55 18.49
N ARG A 286 -17.14 -32.94 18.00
CA ARG A 286 -16.35 -31.93 18.71
C ARG A 286 -17.04 -30.57 18.65
N SER A 287 -16.88 -29.76 19.69
CA SER A 287 -17.41 -28.39 19.72
C SER A 287 -16.66 -27.50 18.73
N GLN A 288 -17.39 -26.74 17.91
CA GLN A 288 -16.77 -25.80 16.98
C GLN A 288 -15.98 -24.71 17.72
N ILE A 289 -14.74 -24.47 17.29
CA ILE A 289 -13.86 -23.38 17.75
C ILE A 289 -13.66 -22.33 16.65
N GLU A 290 -13.20 -21.13 17.02
CA GLU A 290 -13.02 -20.02 16.09
C GLU A 290 -11.64 -20.08 15.40
N CYS A 291 -11.60 -20.65 14.21
CA CYS A 291 -10.39 -20.73 13.38
C CYS A 291 -10.42 -19.72 12.23
N TYR A 292 -9.27 -19.10 11.93
CA TYR A 292 -9.09 -18.23 10.76
C TYR A 292 -7.81 -18.60 10.01
N ALA A 293 -7.87 -18.63 8.68
CA ALA A 293 -6.74 -19.01 7.83
C ALA A 293 -6.56 -18.04 6.65
N PRO A 294 -5.33 -17.80 6.18
CA PRO A 294 -5.08 -17.27 4.85
C PRO A 294 -5.16 -18.40 3.80
N PHE A 295 -5.39 -18.03 2.54
CA PHE A 295 -5.18 -18.91 1.39
C PHE A 295 -4.73 -18.12 0.15
N PRO A 296 -3.59 -18.46 -0.49
CA PRO A 296 -2.61 -19.45 -0.04
C PRO A 296 -1.99 -19.09 1.33
N ASN A 297 -1.33 -20.06 1.95
CA ASN A 297 -0.75 -19.92 3.29
C ASN A 297 0.44 -18.94 3.32
N ILE A 298 0.61 -18.26 4.45
CA ILE A 298 1.68 -17.24 4.66
C ILE A 298 2.99 -17.92 5.07
N ILE A 299 2.90 -19.01 5.82
CA ILE A 299 4.02 -19.89 6.16
C ILE A 299 3.89 -21.19 5.37
N GLY A 300 4.99 -21.61 4.75
CA GLY A 300 5.12 -22.85 3.99
C GLY A 300 6.09 -23.82 4.66
N THR A 301 6.41 -24.90 3.95
CA THR A 301 7.49 -25.84 4.30
C THR A 301 8.69 -25.62 3.37
N TYR A 302 9.89 -25.81 3.91
CA TYR A 302 11.14 -25.82 3.17
C TYR A 302 11.78 -27.20 3.22
N LYS A 303 12.20 -27.65 2.04
CA LYS A 303 12.93 -28.90 1.81
C LYS A 303 14.33 -28.58 1.30
N ALA A 304 15.35 -29.13 1.95
CA ALA A 304 16.73 -28.96 1.53
C ALA A 304 17.05 -29.84 0.31
N ALA A 305 18.03 -29.46 -0.51
CA ALA A 305 18.50 -30.33 -1.59
C ALA A 305 19.08 -31.64 -1.02
N GLY A 306 18.61 -32.79 -1.49
CA GLY A 306 18.94 -34.08 -0.89
C GLY A 306 17.99 -35.21 -1.26
N LEU A 307 18.10 -36.31 -0.54
CA LEU A 307 17.15 -37.43 -0.61
C LEU A 307 15.84 -37.05 0.09
N ALA A 308 14.69 -37.36 -0.51
CA ALA A 308 13.37 -37.05 0.06
C ALA A 308 13.13 -37.71 1.43
N SER A 309 13.82 -38.81 1.73
CA SER A 309 13.89 -39.44 3.07
C SER A 309 14.42 -38.53 4.18
N LYS A 310 15.00 -37.35 3.88
CA LYS A 310 15.43 -36.35 4.88
C LYS A 310 14.39 -35.28 5.22
N ASP A 311 13.34 -35.14 4.41
CA ASP A 311 12.34 -34.07 4.54
C ASP A 311 11.50 -34.23 5.82
N SER A 312 10.97 -35.42 6.04
CA SER A 312 10.01 -35.71 7.10
C SER A 312 10.46 -36.87 7.98
N ASP A 313 10.43 -36.64 9.28
CA ASP A 313 10.68 -37.64 10.31
C ASP A 313 9.38 -38.41 10.67
N ILE A 314 8.27 -38.15 9.96
CA ILE A 314 6.94 -38.76 10.25
C ILE A 314 6.63 -39.95 9.33
N ARG A 315 7.11 -39.96 8.09
CA ARG A 315 6.86 -41.01 7.10
C ARG A 315 8.16 -41.39 6.40
N GLU A 316 8.33 -42.66 6.06
CA GLU A 316 9.42 -43.12 5.20
C GLU A 316 9.30 -42.41 3.83
N GLY A 317 10.23 -41.50 3.54
CA GLY A 317 10.36 -40.85 2.24
C GLY A 317 11.09 -41.74 1.23
N SER A 318 11.00 -41.40 -0.06
CA SER A 318 11.77 -42.09 -1.10
C SER A 318 13.26 -41.72 -1.04
N ASP A 319 14.13 -42.60 -1.54
CA ASP A 319 15.54 -42.29 -1.82
C ASP A 319 15.70 -41.51 -3.14
N GLU A 320 14.65 -40.84 -3.60
CA GLU A 320 14.72 -39.95 -4.76
C GLU A 320 15.38 -38.63 -4.34
N TRP A 321 16.30 -38.16 -5.18
CA TRP A 321 16.99 -36.89 -4.96
C TRP A 321 16.19 -35.73 -5.57
N HIS A 322 16.07 -34.63 -4.84
CA HIS A 322 15.47 -33.38 -5.33
C HIS A 322 16.29 -32.15 -4.95
N GLU A 323 16.07 -31.08 -5.70
CA GLU A 323 16.58 -29.73 -5.41
C GLU A 323 15.95 -29.13 -4.14
N ALA A 324 16.57 -28.07 -3.63
CA ALA A 324 15.99 -27.28 -2.55
C ALA A 324 14.73 -26.54 -3.05
N GLN A 325 13.65 -26.60 -2.27
CA GLN A 325 12.35 -26.02 -2.63
C GLN A 325 11.60 -25.53 -1.40
N ALA A 326 10.86 -24.44 -1.54
CA ALA A 326 9.91 -23.98 -0.54
C ALA A 326 8.48 -24.05 -1.10
N TRP A 327 7.58 -24.77 -0.44
CA TRP A 327 6.23 -24.98 -0.94
C TRP A 327 5.28 -23.87 -0.51
N ASN A 328 4.34 -23.48 -1.38
CA ASN A 328 3.39 -22.37 -1.18
C ASN A 328 4.01 -20.95 -0.99
N LEU A 329 5.31 -20.75 -1.25
CA LEU A 329 6.03 -19.48 -1.06
C LEU A 329 6.62 -18.94 -2.36
N MET A 330 6.85 -17.62 -2.45
CA MET A 330 7.44 -16.97 -3.62
C MET A 330 8.89 -16.54 -3.39
N TYR A 331 9.16 -15.79 -2.32
CA TYR A 331 10.47 -15.23 -1.95
C TYR A 331 10.96 -15.85 -0.63
N SER A 332 11.03 -17.17 -0.58
CA SER A 332 11.49 -17.96 0.56
C SER A 332 12.73 -17.37 1.24
N THR A 333 12.66 -17.25 2.57
CA THR A 333 13.77 -16.77 3.41
C THR A 333 14.91 -17.79 3.41
N ARG A 334 14.59 -19.09 3.53
CA ARG A 334 15.59 -20.16 3.53
C ARG A 334 16.31 -20.31 2.18
N LEU A 335 15.60 -20.27 1.04
CA LEU A 335 16.25 -20.30 -0.29
C LEU A 335 17.13 -19.08 -0.56
N ASN A 336 16.80 -17.92 0.02
CA ASN A 336 17.59 -16.69 -0.12
C ASN A 336 18.63 -16.49 1.00
N ILE A 337 18.81 -17.44 1.93
CA ILE A 337 19.50 -17.19 3.20
C ILE A 337 20.94 -16.69 3.03
N HIS A 338 21.71 -17.26 2.09
CA HIS A 338 23.08 -16.83 1.82
C HIS A 338 23.16 -15.38 1.33
N ARG A 339 22.14 -14.90 0.60
CA ARG A 339 22.07 -13.50 0.13
C ARG A 339 21.75 -12.54 1.27
N LEU A 340 20.81 -12.93 2.13
CA LEU A 340 20.36 -12.15 3.26
C LEU A 340 21.47 -12.02 4.32
N VAL A 341 22.16 -13.12 4.65
CA VAL A 341 23.34 -13.13 5.53
C VAL A 341 24.49 -12.30 4.93
N ALA A 342 24.68 -12.31 3.60
CA ALA A 342 25.64 -11.45 2.91
C ALA A 342 25.20 -9.98 2.79
N GLY A 343 24.12 -9.55 3.47
CA GLY A 343 23.64 -8.17 3.48
C GLY A 343 23.11 -7.67 2.14
N ARG A 344 22.65 -8.56 1.25
CA ARG A 344 22.10 -8.18 -0.06
C ARG A 344 20.65 -7.73 0.06
N ASP A 345 20.35 -6.61 -0.60
CA ASP A 345 19.01 -6.03 -0.62
C ASP A 345 18.07 -6.70 -1.64
N THR A 346 18.61 -7.59 -2.47
CA THR A 346 17.87 -8.29 -3.54
C THR A 346 17.73 -9.78 -3.27
N VAL A 347 16.49 -10.27 -3.32
CA VAL A 347 16.12 -11.69 -3.25
C VAL A 347 15.58 -12.16 -4.59
N TYR A 348 15.66 -13.47 -4.84
CA TYR A 348 15.05 -14.11 -6.00
C TYR A 348 13.73 -14.79 -5.62
N ALA A 349 12.79 -14.73 -6.56
CA ALA A 349 11.62 -15.58 -6.55
C ALA A 349 12.01 -17.03 -6.87
N GLN A 350 11.33 -18.01 -6.26
CA GLN A 350 11.43 -19.42 -6.62
C GLN A 350 10.80 -19.71 -7.99
N TYR A 351 9.75 -18.97 -8.35
CA TYR A 351 9.03 -19.10 -9.61
C TYR A 351 9.14 -17.81 -10.44
N ASP A 352 9.45 -17.92 -11.73
CA ASP A 352 9.55 -16.78 -12.65
C ASP A 352 8.23 -16.59 -13.40
N GLU A 353 7.19 -16.15 -12.69
CA GLU A 353 5.84 -16.07 -13.24
C GLU A 353 5.60 -14.82 -14.10
N GLY A 354 6.38 -13.75 -13.87
CA GLY A 354 6.37 -12.54 -14.69
C GLY A 354 5.64 -11.32 -14.12
N PHE A 355 6.07 -10.14 -14.58
CA PHE A 355 5.50 -8.85 -14.19
C PHE A 355 4.20 -8.59 -14.99
N PRO A 356 3.10 -8.09 -14.39
CA PRO A 356 3.03 -7.33 -13.14
C PRO A 356 2.84 -8.08 -11.82
N TRP A 357 2.56 -9.39 -11.81
CA TRP A 357 2.11 -10.06 -10.58
C TRP A 357 3.25 -10.49 -9.65
N SER A 358 4.36 -11.02 -10.16
CA SER A 358 5.57 -11.27 -9.35
C SER A 358 6.83 -10.81 -10.09
N ARG A 359 7.92 -10.54 -9.37
CA ARG A 359 9.19 -10.11 -9.96
C ARG A 359 10.24 -11.16 -9.66
N ARG A 360 10.90 -11.70 -10.68
CA ARG A 360 12.04 -12.63 -10.52
C ARG A 360 13.08 -12.14 -9.52
N VAL A 361 13.31 -10.83 -9.48
CA VAL A 361 14.20 -10.16 -8.50
C VAL A 361 13.40 -9.12 -7.74
N LEU A 362 13.43 -9.20 -6.41
CA LEU A 362 12.77 -8.26 -5.53
C LEU A 362 13.78 -7.54 -4.64
N ASN A 363 13.74 -6.20 -4.61
CA ASN A 363 14.35 -5.43 -3.53
C ASN A 363 13.41 -5.49 -2.32
N TRP A 364 13.79 -6.23 -1.28
CA TRP A 364 12.89 -6.51 -0.16
C TRP A 364 12.75 -5.32 0.81
N LYS A 365 13.70 -4.37 0.80
CA LYS A 365 13.61 -3.13 1.60
C LYS A 365 12.66 -2.09 1.00
N GLU A 366 12.49 -2.09 -0.32
CA GLU A 366 11.60 -1.19 -1.06
C GLU A 366 10.21 -1.79 -1.31
N PHE A 367 10.00 -3.04 -0.88
CA PHE A 367 8.75 -3.76 -1.08
C PHE A 367 7.63 -3.20 -0.20
N GLU A 368 6.54 -2.74 -0.81
CA GLU A 368 5.28 -2.45 -0.11
C GLU A 368 4.27 -3.56 -0.38
N TYR A 369 3.82 -4.25 0.67
CA TYR A 369 2.82 -5.30 0.57
C TYR A 369 1.39 -4.72 0.38
N PRO A 370 0.56 -5.27 -0.52
CA PRO A 370 -0.73 -4.66 -0.90
C PRO A 370 -1.79 -4.72 0.19
N ARG A 371 -2.69 -3.72 0.21
CA ARG A 371 -3.73 -3.57 1.25
C ARG A 371 -5.01 -4.30 0.88
N GLY A 372 -5.43 -5.24 1.72
CA GLY A 372 -6.69 -5.96 1.53
C GLY A 372 -7.94 -5.22 2.00
N TYR A 373 -9.11 -5.81 1.73
CA TYR A 373 -10.41 -5.29 2.13
C TYR A 373 -11.47 -6.39 2.32
N LEU A 374 -12.40 -6.13 3.24
CA LEU A 374 -13.57 -6.97 3.48
C LEU A 374 -14.64 -6.69 2.42
N LYS A 375 -15.08 -7.72 1.69
CA LYS A 375 -16.22 -7.56 0.74
C LYS A 375 -17.54 -7.56 1.55
N PRO A 376 -18.52 -6.71 1.21
CA PRO A 376 -19.86 -6.80 1.79
C PRO A 376 -20.54 -8.12 1.41
N ASP A 377 -21.37 -8.65 2.31
CA ASP A 377 -22.27 -9.78 2.04
C ASP A 377 -23.15 -9.46 0.80
N PRO A 378 -23.17 -10.32 -0.24
CA PRO A 378 -23.96 -10.10 -1.45
C PRO A 378 -25.49 -10.04 -1.19
N ASN A 379 -25.98 -10.54 -0.06
CA ASN A 379 -27.39 -10.42 0.34
C ASN A 379 -27.71 -9.10 1.06
N PHE A 380 -26.71 -8.31 1.46
CA PHE A 380 -26.94 -7.04 2.14
C PHE A 380 -27.37 -5.95 1.15
N ARG A 381 -28.67 -5.87 0.85
CA ARG A 381 -29.30 -4.84 -0.02
C ARG A 381 -29.29 -3.44 0.62
N GLY A 382 -28.09 -2.88 0.80
CA GLY A 382 -27.83 -1.54 1.36
C GLY A 382 -27.18 -0.59 0.34
N ILE A 383 -27.96 -0.15 -0.66
CA ILE A 383 -27.71 0.96 -1.61
C ILE A 383 -26.24 1.38 -1.83
N TYR A 384 -25.49 0.58 -2.60
CA TYR A 384 -24.26 1.04 -3.29
C TYR A 384 -24.13 0.37 -4.67
N ASN A 385 -24.80 0.92 -5.69
CA ASN A 385 -24.41 0.64 -7.08
C ASN A 385 -23.12 1.42 -7.38
N LEU A 386 -21.98 0.73 -7.34
CA LEU A 386 -20.69 1.25 -7.81
C LEU A 386 -20.28 0.44 -9.04
N SER A 387 -20.59 1.00 -10.21
CA SER A 387 -20.31 0.39 -11.51
C SER A 387 -18.81 0.20 -11.70
N ILE A 388 -18.38 -1.06 -11.83
CA ILE A 388 -17.02 -1.40 -12.26
C ILE A 388 -16.93 -1.06 -13.75
N GLY A 389 -16.33 0.09 -14.06
CA GLY A 389 -16.03 0.50 -15.42
C GLY A 389 -14.83 -0.27 -15.97
N SER A 390 -15.09 -1.24 -16.82
CA SER A 390 -14.07 -1.97 -17.58
C SER A 390 -13.36 -1.03 -18.57
N LEU A 391 -12.03 -0.97 -18.49
CA LEU A 391 -11.18 -0.31 -19.48
C LEU A 391 -10.62 -1.36 -20.45
N VAL A 392 -11.37 -1.60 -21.53
CA VAL A 392 -10.85 -2.17 -22.77
C VAL A 392 -10.68 -1.00 -23.76
N PRO A 393 -9.56 -0.86 -24.48
CA PRO A 393 -9.38 0.25 -25.43
C PRO A 393 -10.33 0.11 -26.65
N GLU A 394 -11.20 1.09 -26.90
CA GLU A 394 -12.02 1.12 -28.11
C GLU A 394 -11.19 1.49 -29.35
N GLY A 395 -11.12 0.58 -30.33
CA GLY A 395 -10.66 0.87 -31.68
C GLY A 395 -11.82 1.28 -32.59
N ASN A 396 -11.82 2.55 -33.03
CA ASN A 396 -12.56 3.14 -34.16
C ASN A 396 -13.91 2.53 -34.59
N ARG A 397 -15.01 3.24 -34.28
CA ARG A 397 -16.30 3.07 -34.99
C ARG A 397 -16.40 4.04 -36.17
N ASN A 398 -16.69 3.53 -37.37
CA ASN A 398 -17.40 4.28 -38.41
C ASN A 398 -18.47 3.41 -39.08
N ARG A 399 -19.43 4.06 -39.75
CA ARG A 399 -20.83 3.61 -39.90
C ARG A 399 -21.14 2.69 -41.13
N PRO A 400 -22.35 2.09 -41.21
CA PRO A 400 -22.62 0.84 -41.96
C PRO A 400 -23.21 1.10 -43.36
N PRO A 401 -23.61 0.05 -44.13
CA PRO A 401 -24.99 -0.44 -44.03
C PRO A 401 -25.17 -1.97 -44.23
N SER A 402 -26.41 -2.44 -44.07
CA SER A 402 -26.89 -3.78 -44.40
C SER A 402 -27.10 -3.99 -45.91
N PHE A 403 -26.87 -5.22 -46.45
CA PHE A 403 -27.87 -6.07 -47.15
C PHE A 403 -27.29 -7.31 -47.89
N LYS A 404 -28.09 -8.39 -47.93
CA LYS A 404 -28.16 -9.49 -48.94
C LYS A 404 -26.92 -10.37 -49.28
N VAL A 405 -26.96 -11.58 -48.72
CA VAL A 405 -27.10 -12.89 -49.42
C VAL A 405 -26.62 -13.00 -50.89
N TYR A 406 -25.71 -13.94 -51.17
CA TYR A 406 -25.85 -14.87 -52.31
C TYR A 406 -25.16 -16.23 -52.09
N ARG A 407 -25.66 -17.28 -52.76
CA ARG A 407 -25.21 -18.70 -52.72
C ARG A 407 -23.84 -18.92 -53.38
N SER A 408 -23.13 -20.00 -53.01
CA SER A 408 -22.87 -21.13 -53.95
C SER A 408 -22.23 -22.39 -53.32
N ARG A 409 -22.87 -23.55 -53.59
CA ARG A 409 -22.34 -24.91 -53.83
C ARG A 409 -21.14 -25.50 -53.06
N MET A 410 -21.43 -26.60 -52.36
CA MET A 410 -20.57 -27.81 -52.33
C MET A 410 -20.40 -28.42 -53.74
N ASN A 411 -19.28 -29.12 -53.97
CA ASN A 411 -19.33 -30.51 -54.46
C ASN A 411 -18.02 -31.27 -54.14
N PRO A 412 -18.04 -32.62 -53.98
CA PRO A 412 -16.88 -33.42 -53.55
C PRO A 412 -16.20 -34.21 -54.70
N HIS A 413 -14.92 -34.55 -54.52
CA HIS A 413 -14.16 -35.58 -55.23
C HIS A 413 -12.92 -35.90 -54.36
N SER A 414 -12.74 -37.10 -53.78
CA SER A 414 -12.38 -38.41 -54.35
C SER A 414 -10.87 -38.66 -54.41
N SER A 415 -10.37 -39.69 -53.70
CA SER A 415 -9.27 -40.60 -54.09
C SER A 415 -8.69 -41.29 -52.83
N ALA A 416 -8.51 -42.61 -52.89
CA ALA A 416 -7.80 -43.39 -51.88
C ALA A 416 -6.32 -43.59 -52.27
N ARG A 417 -5.44 -43.85 -51.30
CA ARG A 417 -4.49 -45.00 -51.32
C ARG A 417 -3.51 -45.04 -50.12
N ASN A 418 -3.20 -46.29 -49.74
CA ASN A 418 -1.98 -46.80 -49.08
C ASN A 418 -1.82 -46.76 -47.54
N HIS A 419 -2.04 -47.97 -46.98
CA HIS A 419 -1.30 -48.68 -45.92
C HIS A 419 0.25 -48.60 -46.02
N PRO A 420 1.05 -49.10 -45.04
CA PRO A 420 0.75 -50.05 -43.93
C PRO A 420 0.90 -49.45 -42.50
N TYR A 421 0.44 -50.07 -41.40
CA TYR A 421 0.19 -51.49 -41.06
C TYR A 421 -1.23 -51.76 -40.52
N LEU A 422 -1.64 -53.04 -40.45
CA LEU A 422 -2.95 -53.49 -39.96
C LEU A 422 -2.91 -54.92 -39.39
N THR A 423 -3.65 -55.17 -38.30
CA THR A 423 -4.28 -56.45 -37.92
C THR A 423 -5.55 -56.09 -37.11
N SER A 424 -6.75 -56.12 -37.70
CA SER A 424 -7.76 -57.23 -37.65
C SER A 424 -8.59 -57.22 -36.35
N VAL A 425 -9.93 -57.34 -36.27
CA VAL A 425 -10.97 -58.10 -37.04
C VAL A 425 -12.39 -57.44 -36.91
N SER A 426 -13.33 -57.79 -37.82
CA SER A 426 -14.80 -57.51 -37.98
C SER A 426 -15.70 -57.10 -36.79
N GLY A 427 -16.91 -56.53 -36.96
CA GLY A 427 -17.68 -56.10 -38.17
C GLY A 427 -19.22 -56.14 -37.99
N LEU A 428 -19.99 -55.58 -38.97
CA LEU A 428 -21.47 -55.69 -39.19
C LEU A 428 -22.41 -55.10 -38.09
N ASP A 429 -23.67 -54.69 -38.31
CA ASP A 429 -24.42 -53.93 -39.35
C ASP A 429 -25.85 -53.64 -38.77
N SER A 430 -26.77 -52.75 -39.22
CA SER A 430 -26.87 -51.83 -40.37
C SER A 430 -27.80 -50.61 -40.03
N GLY A 431 -28.47 -49.99 -41.02
CA GLY A 431 -29.40 -48.84 -40.86
C GLY A 431 -30.91 -49.20 -40.90
N SER A 432 -31.86 -48.33 -41.25
CA SER A 432 -31.89 -46.87 -41.55
C SER A 432 -33.36 -46.38 -41.69
N PRO A 433 -33.67 -45.05 -41.76
CA PRO A 433 -34.99 -44.49 -41.43
C PRO A 433 -35.82 -43.89 -42.62
N PRO A 434 -36.33 -42.63 -42.59
CA PRO A 434 -37.73 -42.26 -42.34
C PRO A 434 -38.45 -41.64 -43.57
N PRO A 435 -39.65 -41.03 -43.43
CA PRO A 435 -39.69 -39.55 -43.51
C PRO A 435 -40.76 -38.86 -42.61
N TRP A 436 -41.31 -37.71 -43.05
CA TRP A 436 -42.00 -36.67 -42.27
C TRP A 436 -43.38 -36.25 -42.84
N ARG A 437 -44.26 -35.65 -42.02
CA ARG A 437 -45.13 -34.50 -42.43
C ARG A 437 -45.70 -33.70 -41.24
N THR A 438 -46.18 -32.49 -41.52
CA THR A 438 -46.37 -31.35 -40.59
C THR A 438 -47.83 -30.90 -40.41
N SER A 439 -48.24 -30.35 -39.23
CA SER A 439 -48.90 -29.01 -39.09
C SER A 439 -49.58 -28.69 -37.73
N ARG A 440 -49.24 -27.52 -37.17
CA ARG A 440 -50.07 -26.47 -36.50
C ARG A 440 -50.87 -26.68 -35.18
N VAL A 441 -50.43 -25.88 -34.18
CA VAL A 441 -51.20 -24.95 -33.29
C VAL A 441 -52.13 -25.50 -32.18
N ARG A 442 -51.80 -25.16 -30.93
CA ARG A 442 -52.66 -24.41 -29.97
C ARG A 442 -51.90 -23.94 -28.72
N GLU A 443 -52.33 -22.81 -28.15
CA GLU A 443 -51.94 -22.34 -26.82
C GLU A 443 -52.57 -23.22 -25.72
N VAL A 444 -51.85 -23.45 -24.62
CA VAL A 444 -52.45 -23.87 -23.33
C VAL A 444 -51.69 -23.20 -22.18
N THR A 445 -52.40 -22.40 -21.39
CA THR A 445 -51.98 -21.99 -20.04
C THR A 445 -52.74 -22.86 -19.04
N ILE A 446 -52.04 -23.56 -18.14
CA ILE A 446 -52.67 -24.20 -16.97
C ILE A 446 -51.84 -23.90 -15.71
N LYS A 447 -52.51 -23.34 -14.71
CA LYS A 447 -52.03 -23.30 -13.32
C LYS A 447 -52.24 -24.66 -12.67
N CYS A 448 -51.35 -25.05 -11.76
CA CYS A 448 -51.76 -25.66 -10.49
C CYS A 448 -50.77 -25.28 -9.37
N ASN A 449 -51.30 -25.29 -8.15
CA ASN A 449 -50.64 -24.95 -6.89
C ASN A 449 -51.28 -25.86 -5.81
N ILE A 450 -50.73 -25.91 -4.59
CA ILE A 450 -51.25 -26.61 -3.39
C ILE A 450 -50.99 -28.14 -3.39
N GLU A 451 -50.75 -28.87 -2.28
CA GLU A 451 -50.09 -28.61 -0.96
C GLU A 451 -49.92 -29.99 -0.23
N TRP A 452 -49.51 -29.99 1.05
CA TRP A 452 -48.87 -31.09 1.79
C TRP A 452 -49.72 -32.25 2.37
N ARG A 453 -48.99 -33.33 2.74
CA ARG A 453 -49.26 -34.49 3.66
C ARG A 453 -49.42 -35.86 2.96
N SER A 454 -48.99 -37.01 3.52
CA SER A 454 -48.17 -37.36 4.71
C SER A 454 -47.82 -38.86 4.69
N ASN A 455 -46.86 -39.29 5.51
CA ASN A 455 -46.51 -40.69 5.88
C ASN A 455 -45.66 -41.51 4.87
N LEU A 456 -44.35 -41.55 5.11
CA LEU A 456 -43.53 -42.77 5.01
C LEU A 456 -42.69 -42.88 6.29
N ARG A 457 -42.35 -44.11 6.68
CA ARG A 457 -41.86 -44.46 8.03
C ARG A 457 -40.33 -44.46 8.13
N ASP A 458 -39.85 -44.33 9.37
CA ASP A 458 -38.46 -44.59 9.74
C ASP A 458 -38.03 -46.00 9.32
N ASP A 459 -36.97 -46.09 8.50
CA ASP A 459 -35.94 -47.15 8.44
C ASP A 459 -35.16 -47.12 7.11
N GLU A 460 -34.61 -45.95 6.70
CA GLU A 460 -33.59 -45.90 5.63
C GLU A 460 -32.78 -44.57 5.65
N CYS A 461 -32.08 -44.31 6.76
CA CYS A 461 -31.13 -43.19 6.87
C CYS A 461 -29.82 -43.60 7.57
N LYS A 462 -29.16 -44.62 7.01
CA LYS A 462 -27.74 -44.92 7.25
C LYS A 462 -27.06 -45.22 5.92
N GLY A 463 -26.12 -44.36 5.52
CA GLY A 463 -25.23 -44.63 4.38
C GLY A 463 -25.17 -43.53 3.32
N LEU A 464 -24.68 -42.33 3.67
CA LEU A 464 -24.06 -41.39 2.72
C LEU A 464 -23.29 -40.26 3.45
N LEU A 465 -22.44 -40.63 4.40
CA LEU A 465 -21.45 -39.76 5.05
C LEU A 465 -20.24 -40.62 5.46
N THR A 466 -19.41 -41.00 4.49
CA THR A 466 -18.13 -41.67 4.72
C THR A 466 -16.98 -40.72 4.44
N SER A 467 -16.29 -40.34 5.52
CA SER A 467 -14.85 -40.03 5.59
C SER A 467 -14.16 -39.59 4.29
N VAL A 468 -13.90 -38.28 4.17
CA VAL A 468 -12.80 -37.80 3.32
C VAL A 468 -11.51 -37.97 4.14
N THR A 469 -10.87 -39.12 4.04
CA THR A 469 -9.49 -39.31 4.51
C THR A 469 -8.53 -38.67 3.52
N CYS A 470 -7.59 -37.86 4.01
CA CYS A 470 -6.57 -37.23 3.19
C CYS A 470 -5.53 -38.25 2.72
N THR A 471 -5.75 -38.88 1.57
CA THR A 471 -4.71 -39.63 0.85
C THR A 471 -3.89 -38.69 -0.03
N PRO A 472 -2.54 -38.80 -0.04
CA PRO A 472 -1.72 -38.00 -0.94
C PRO A 472 -1.90 -38.45 -2.39
N ALA A 473 -2.00 -37.49 -3.31
CA ALA A 473 -2.02 -37.76 -4.74
C ALA A 473 -0.62 -38.20 -5.23
N SER A 474 -0.59 -39.13 -6.18
CA SER A 474 0.63 -39.52 -6.91
C SER A 474 1.21 -38.35 -7.71
N PRO A 475 2.55 -38.25 -7.85
CA PRO A 475 3.18 -37.18 -8.62
C PRO A 475 2.78 -37.24 -10.12
N PRO A 476 2.67 -36.08 -10.80
CA PRO A 476 2.49 -36.06 -12.25
C PRO A 476 3.74 -36.57 -12.98
N PRO A 477 3.61 -37.09 -14.21
CA PRO A 477 4.74 -37.58 -14.99
C PRO A 477 5.73 -36.44 -15.32
N PRO A 478 7.04 -36.74 -15.47
CA PRO A 478 8.05 -35.73 -15.75
C PRO A 478 7.79 -35.02 -17.10
N PRO A 479 8.17 -33.73 -17.22
CA PRO A 479 8.10 -33.02 -18.50
C PRO A 479 9.01 -33.71 -19.53
N SER A 480 8.52 -33.80 -20.77
CA SER A 480 9.24 -34.41 -21.88
C SER A 480 10.61 -33.77 -22.12
N ASP A 481 11.60 -34.62 -22.44
CA ASP A 481 12.97 -34.22 -22.81
C ASP A 481 12.99 -33.08 -23.85
N ASP A 482 13.35 -31.86 -23.42
CA ASP A 482 14.04 -30.85 -24.26
C ASP A 482 14.45 -29.56 -23.50
N VAL A 483 14.86 -29.66 -22.23
CA VAL A 483 15.62 -28.57 -21.56
C VAL A 483 16.78 -29.13 -20.74
N LYS A 484 18.00 -29.08 -21.29
CA LYS A 484 19.23 -29.24 -20.51
C LYS A 484 19.40 -28.04 -19.56
N LEU A 485 19.09 -28.22 -18.28
CA LEU A 485 19.62 -27.36 -17.22
C LEU A 485 20.97 -27.95 -16.76
N GLU A 486 22.07 -27.29 -17.10
CA GLU A 486 23.37 -27.61 -16.48
C GLU A 486 23.42 -27.02 -15.07
N LEU A 487 23.37 -27.88 -14.05
CA LEU A 487 23.73 -27.51 -12.69
C LEU A 487 25.26 -27.35 -12.60
N GLY A 488 25.73 -26.10 -12.76
CA GLY A 488 27.14 -25.74 -12.70
C GLY A 488 27.64 -25.51 -11.28
N TYR A 489 28.39 -26.48 -10.74
CA TYR A 489 29.23 -26.33 -9.56
C TYR A 489 30.26 -25.21 -9.79
N TYR A 490 30.05 -24.01 -9.22
CA TYR A 490 30.94 -22.86 -9.47
C TYR A 490 32.30 -23.06 -8.79
N SER A 491 33.28 -23.53 -9.57
CA SER A 491 34.67 -23.64 -9.19
C SER A 491 35.40 -22.28 -9.27
N TYR A 492 36.52 -22.21 -8.58
CA TYR A 492 37.24 -20.99 -8.18
C TYR A 492 38.14 -20.38 -9.30
N GLU A 493 37.82 -20.57 -10.59
CA GLU A 493 38.79 -20.41 -11.70
C GLU A 493 38.42 -19.41 -12.81
N ASP A 494 37.31 -18.66 -12.72
CA ASP A 494 36.98 -17.61 -13.73
C ASP A 494 37.54 -16.20 -13.35
N GLU A 495 38.38 -16.13 -12.32
CA GLU A 495 39.07 -14.91 -11.88
C GLU A 495 40.29 -14.57 -12.77
N LYS A 496 40.09 -14.43 -14.10
CA LYS A 496 41.17 -13.97 -15.02
C LYS A 496 40.72 -13.40 -16.38
N ARG A 497 39.84 -12.39 -16.36
CA ARG A 497 40.02 -11.25 -17.27
C ARG A 497 39.39 -9.96 -16.73
N PRO A 498 40.16 -8.89 -16.49
CA PRO A 498 39.62 -7.69 -15.87
C PRO A 498 38.79 -6.89 -16.87
N LYS A 499 37.47 -7.06 -16.83
CA LYS A 499 36.63 -5.87 -16.97
C LYS A 499 36.82 -5.07 -15.69
N VAL A 500 37.65 -4.04 -15.78
CA VAL A 500 37.60 -2.89 -14.87
C VAL A 500 36.24 -2.24 -15.08
N LEU A 501 35.20 -2.83 -14.51
CA LEU A 501 34.02 -2.09 -14.13
C LEU A 501 34.51 -1.26 -12.95
N SER A 502 35.00 -0.06 -13.29
CA SER A 502 35.17 1.01 -12.33
C SER A 502 33.96 1.02 -11.41
N GLU A 503 34.19 1.22 -10.11
CA GLU A 503 33.21 1.89 -9.27
C GLU A 503 32.59 2.98 -10.16
N GLU A 504 31.26 2.99 -10.38
CA GLU A 504 30.68 4.24 -10.82
C GLU A 504 31.06 5.21 -9.70
N PRO A 505 31.89 6.23 -9.97
CA PRO A 505 32.17 7.21 -8.94
C PRO A 505 30.79 7.73 -8.56
N GLU A 506 30.55 7.87 -7.25
CA GLU A 506 29.53 8.80 -6.77
C GLU A 506 29.65 10.03 -7.68
N LYS A 507 28.65 10.24 -8.54
CA LYS A 507 28.86 11.06 -9.72
C LYS A 507 29.01 12.48 -9.20
N GLN A 508 30.26 12.91 -9.03
CA GLN A 508 30.61 14.29 -8.76
C GLN A 508 30.21 15.07 -9.99
N ILE A 509 28.91 15.39 -10.04
CA ILE A 509 28.33 16.52 -10.74
C ILE A 509 29.18 17.67 -10.25
N GLY A 510 30.22 18.01 -11.03
CA GLY A 510 31.38 18.72 -10.52
C GLY A 510 30.90 19.92 -9.73
N SER A 511 31.41 20.12 -8.51
CA SER A 511 30.76 20.98 -7.50
C SER A 511 30.41 22.37 -8.06
N VAL A 512 31.22 22.86 -9.00
CA VAL A 512 30.96 24.03 -9.87
C VAL A 512 29.57 24.03 -10.52
N ARG A 513 29.15 22.96 -11.23
CA ARG A 513 27.83 22.88 -11.87
C ARG A 513 26.70 22.91 -10.85
N LEU A 514 26.83 22.18 -9.74
CA LEU A 514 25.83 22.22 -8.67
C LEU A 514 25.75 23.63 -8.06
N LEU A 515 26.89 24.24 -7.71
CA LEU A 515 27.00 25.61 -7.21
C LEU A 515 26.40 26.63 -8.18
N VAL A 516 26.65 26.52 -9.49
CA VAL A 516 26.03 27.38 -10.52
C VAL A 516 24.50 27.28 -10.47
N TRP A 517 23.94 26.07 -10.37
CA TRP A 517 22.49 25.91 -10.23
C TRP A 517 21.96 26.42 -8.89
N MET A 518 22.69 26.28 -7.77
CA MET A 518 22.36 26.93 -6.49
C MET A 518 22.34 28.47 -6.63
N THR A 519 23.35 29.05 -7.28
CA THR A 519 23.44 30.51 -7.50
C THR A 519 22.28 31.00 -8.38
N ILE A 520 21.99 30.32 -9.49
CA ILE A 520 20.82 30.63 -10.34
C ILE A 520 19.52 30.57 -9.51
N ASN A 521 19.36 29.53 -8.70
CA ASN A 521 18.18 29.32 -7.86
C ASN A 521 18.00 30.42 -6.80
N ILE A 522 19.09 30.88 -6.17
CA ILE A 522 19.08 32.00 -5.22
C ILE A 522 18.77 33.32 -5.94
N VAL A 523 19.53 33.65 -6.99
CA VAL A 523 19.38 34.92 -7.73
C VAL A 523 17.98 35.04 -8.35
N ALA A 524 17.46 33.98 -8.97
CA ALA A 524 16.11 33.99 -9.53
C ALA A 524 15.02 34.11 -8.44
N THR A 525 15.22 33.52 -7.25
CA THR A 525 14.28 33.67 -6.12
C THR A 525 14.29 35.10 -5.56
N VAL A 526 15.45 35.74 -5.46
CA VAL A 526 15.57 37.15 -5.07
C VAL A 526 14.90 38.04 -6.13
N ALA A 527 15.26 37.85 -7.40
CA ALA A 527 14.74 38.65 -8.51
C ALA A 527 13.22 38.59 -8.60
N ILE A 528 12.61 37.39 -8.57
CA ILE A 528 11.15 37.27 -8.62
C ILE A 528 10.46 37.96 -7.44
N VAL A 529 11.00 37.89 -6.22
CA VAL A 529 10.38 38.56 -5.04
C VAL A 529 10.36 40.08 -5.21
N PHE A 530 11.48 40.69 -5.58
CA PHE A 530 11.56 42.14 -5.78
C PHE A 530 10.80 42.61 -7.03
N THR A 531 10.88 41.88 -8.14
CA THR A 531 10.08 42.15 -9.35
C THR A 531 8.59 42.08 -9.05
N ASN A 532 8.13 41.06 -8.31
CA ASN A 532 6.72 40.93 -7.91
C ASN A 532 6.28 42.11 -7.03
N LYS A 533 7.07 42.50 -6.02
CA LYS A 533 6.76 43.66 -5.16
C LYS A 533 6.71 44.95 -5.98
N SER A 534 7.64 45.14 -6.92
CA SER A 534 7.68 46.32 -7.81
C SER A 534 6.53 46.37 -8.82
N ILE A 535 6.01 45.23 -9.27
CA ILE A 535 4.80 45.20 -10.12
C ILE A 535 3.57 45.53 -9.27
N LEU A 536 3.44 44.94 -8.08
CA LEU A 536 2.28 45.10 -7.20
C LEU A 536 2.22 46.44 -6.45
N SER A 537 3.31 47.22 -6.40
CA SER A 537 3.29 48.58 -5.88
C SER A 537 2.68 49.60 -6.85
N ASN A 538 2.68 49.30 -8.16
CA ASN A 538 2.08 50.18 -9.18
C ASN A 538 0.56 50.24 -9.06
N ALA A 539 0.00 51.45 -9.15
CA ALA A 539 -1.43 51.71 -8.93
C ALA A 539 -2.36 50.82 -9.81
N SER A 540 -1.97 50.57 -11.06
CA SER A 540 -2.74 49.76 -12.01
C SER A 540 -2.80 48.27 -11.66
N PHE A 541 -1.75 47.70 -11.03
CA PHE A 541 -1.64 46.26 -10.76
C PHE A 541 -1.77 45.89 -9.27
N ARG A 542 -1.88 46.88 -8.38
CA ARG A 542 -2.03 46.68 -6.92
C ARG A 542 -3.22 45.80 -6.52
N ASN A 543 -4.26 45.72 -7.36
CA ASN A 543 -5.43 44.84 -7.17
C ASN A 543 -5.48 43.66 -8.17
N SER A 544 -4.35 43.24 -8.76
CA SER A 544 -4.28 42.20 -9.82
C SER A 544 -3.36 41.00 -9.45
N GLN A 545 -3.33 40.67 -8.16
CA GLN A 545 -2.46 39.68 -7.50
C GLN A 545 -2.84 38.23 -7.84
N VAL A 546 -4.14 37.93 -7.97
CA VAL A 546 -4.69 36.61 -8.32
C VAL A 546 -4.47 36.33 -9.81
N SER A 547 -4.68 37.34 -10.68
CA SER A 547 -4.37 37.27 -12.11
C SER A 547 -2.88 36.98 -12.33
N PHE A 548 -2.02 37.66 -11.57
CA PHE A 548 -0.57 37.46 -11.62
C PHE A 548 -0.14 36.08 -11.10
N ALA A 549 -0.80 35.56 -10.05
CA ALA A 549 -0.61 34.18 -9.61
C ALA A 549 -1.03 33.16 -10.69
N ALA A 550 -2.17 33.37 -11.34
CA ALA A 550 -2.65 32.51 -12.42
C ALA A 550 -1.68 32.51 -13.63
N TYR A 551 -1.09 33.66 -13.96
CA TYR A 551 -0.01 33.75 -14.95
C TYR A 551 1.19 32.88 -14.55
N HIS A 552 1.71 33.01 -13.32
CA HIS A 552 2.84 32.18 -12.85
C HIS A 552 2.51 30.68 -12.83
N PHE A 553 1.29 30.28 -12.44
CA PHE A 553 0.88 28.87 -12.53
C PHE A 553 0.77 28.36 -13.97
N THR A 554 0.29 29.18 -14.90
CA THR A 554 0.21 28.85 -16.33
C THR A 554 1.62 28.63 -16.91
N ILE A 555 2.54 29.55 -16.63
CA ILE A 555 3.96 29.45 -17.04
C ILE A 555 4.64 28.25 -16.38
N THR A 556 4.37 27.97 -15.09
CA THR A 556 4.92 26.79 -14.39
C THR A 556 4.40 25.49 -14.99
N GLY A 557 3.11 25.40 -15.31
CA GLY A 557 2.50 24.25 -15.99
C GLY A 557 3.09 24.02 -17.38
N LEU A 558 3.27 25.08 -18.18
CA LEU A 558 3.93 25.01 -19.49
C LEU A 558 5.39 24.56 -19.36
N THR A 559 6.12 25.08 -18.38
CA THR A 559 7.52 24.73 -18.11
C THR A 559 7.68 23.25 -17.76
N LEU A 560 6.84 22.74 -16.85
CA LEU A 560 6.81 21.33 -16.48
C LEU A 560 6.39 20.43 -17.65
N TRP A 561 5.42 20.86 -18.45
CA TRP A 561 4.97 20.14 -19.64
C TRP A 561 6.11 20.02 -20.66
N LEU A 562 6.84 21.11 -20.93
CA LEU A 562 8.03 21.10 -21.79
C LEU A 562 9.17 20.22 -21.22
N ALA A 563 9.45 20.29 -19.92
CA ALA A 563 10.47 19.46 -19.27
C ALA A 563 10.15 17.95 -19.32
N SER A 564 8.87 17.59 -19.31
CA SER A 564 8.38 16.21 -19.44
C SER A 564 8.39 15.64 -20.88
N ARG A 565 8.72 16.46 -21.90
CA ARG A 565 8.73 16.00 -23.29
C ARG A 565 9.98 15.18 -23.61
N PRO A 566 9.93 14.24 -24.58
CA PRO A 566 11.06 13.37 -24.94
C PRO A 566 12.34 14.11 -25.36
N CYS A 567 12.24 15.37 -25.77
CA CYS A 567 13.38 16.22 -26.10
C CYS A 567 14.17 16.72 -24.89
N CYS A 568 13.55 16.75 -23.70
CA CYS A 568 14.19 17.16 -22.44
C CYS A 568 14.38 15.96 -21.51
N GLY A 569 13.38 15.10 -21.36
CA GLY A 569 13.46 13.82 -20.65
C GLY A 569 13.72 13.92 -19.14
N TRP A 570 13.40 15.06 -18.48
CA TRP A 570 13.78 15.28 -17.08
C TRP A 570 12.95 14.46 -16.07
N PHE A 571 11.70 14.11 -16.40
CA PHE A 571 10.89 13.19 -15.61
C PHE A 571 9.74 12.62 -16.45
N GLU A 572 9.29 11.40 -16.11
CA GLU A 572 8.14 10.77 -16.78
C GLU A 572 6.80 11.33 -16.24
N PRO A 573 5.86 11.78 -17.10
CA PRO A 573 4.60 12.37 -16.66
C PRO A 573 3.54 11.31 -16.30
N LYS A 574 3.29 11.11 -14.99
CA LYS A 574 2.18 10.28 -14.47
C LYS A 574 0.88 11.12 -14.36
N HIS A 575 -0.18 10.71 -15.05
CA HIS A 575 -1.44 11.48 -15.16
C HIS A 575 -2.47 11.08 -14.09
N VAL A 576 -3.16 12.06 -13.50
CA VAL A 576 -4.19 11.85 -12.46
C VAL A 576 -5.46 12.62 -12.79
N SER A 577 -6.64 12.03 -12.54
CA SER A 577 -7.90 12.72 -12.80
C SER A 577 -8.07 13.95 -11.89
N PRO A 578 -8.42 15.14 -12.44
CA PRO A 578 -8.48 16.40 -11.67
C PRO A 578 -9.35 16.32 -10.41
N TYR A 579 -10.43 15.54 -10.44
CA TYR A 579 -11.32 15.31 -9.30
C TYR A 579 -10.61 14.68 -8.08
N ARG A 580 -9.60 13.83 -8.28
CA ARG A 580 -8.85 13.20 -7.17
C ARG A 580 -7.90 14.18 -6.46
N ILE A 581 -7.44 15.22 -7.16
CA ILE A 581 -6.52 16.25 -6.63
C ILE A 581 -7.22 17.57 -6.29
N LEU A 582 -8.54 17.68 -6.44
CA LEU A 582 -9.28 18.93 -6.26
C LEU A 582 -9.06 19.58 -4.89
N HIS A 583 -8.98 18.79 -3.81
CA HIS A 583 -8.70 19.28 -2.46
C HIS A 583 -7.28 19.86 -2.32
N LEU A 584 -6.30 19.26 -3.01
CA LEU A 584 -4.91 19.71 -3.04
C LEU A 584 -4.77 21.02 -3.84
N VAL A 585 -5.45 21.08 -4.99
CA VAL A 585 -5.57 22.28 -5.83
C VAL A 585 -6.23 23.42 -5.04
N ALA A 586 -7.32 23.16 -4.32
CA ALA A 586 -8.00 24.16 -3.50
C ALA A 586 -7.10 24.70 -2.38
N ALA A 587 -6.42 23.82 -1.64
CA ALA A 587 -5.46 24.23 -0.61
C ALA A 587 -4.32 25.09 -1.18
N MET A 588 -3.80 24.76 -2.38
CA MET A 588 -2.81 25.58 -3.07
C MET A 588 -3.35 26.95 -3.47
N CYS A 589 -4.55 27.02 -4.07
CA CYS A 589 -5.14 28.30 -4.47
C CYS A 589 -5.38 29.22 -3.25
N ILE A 590 -5.89 28.66 -2.14
CA ILE A 590 -6.11 29.39 -0.89
C ILE A 590 -4.78 29.93 -0.35
N GLN A 591 -3.75 29.10 -0.23
CA GLN A 591 -2.48 29.55 0.35
C GLN A 591 -1.81 30.63 -0.53
N VAL A 592 -1.81 30.47 -1.86
CA VAL A 592 -1.23 31.48 -2.77
C VAL A 592 -1.99 32.80 -2.73
N ILE A 593 -3.33 32.79 -2.68
CA ILE A 593 -4.13 34.01 -2.54
C ILE A 593 -3.74 34.74 -1.25
N PHE A 594 -3.71 34.06 -0.10
CA PHE A 594 -3.35 34.69 1.17
C PHE A 594 -1.89 35.18 1.21
N GLN A 595 -0.92 34.41 0.67
CA GLN A 595 0.47 34.84 0.61
C GLN A 595 0.66 36.09 -0.28
N ASN A 596 0.06 36.14 -1.45
CA ASN A 596 0.18 37.30 -2.35
C ASN A 596 -0.54 38.54 -1.79
N LEU A 597 -1.67 38.34 -1.12
CA LEU A 597 -2.39 39.40 -0.44
C LEU A 597 -1.58 39.95 0.75
N ALA A 598 -0.92 39.07 1.51
CA ALA A 598 0.01 39.48 2.57
C ALA A 598 1.16 40.33 2.01
N LEU A 599 1.82 39.92 0.92
CA LEU A 599 2.92 40.66 0.28
C LEU A 599 2.50 42.09 -0.17
N ALA A 600 1.22 42.30 -0.49
CA ALA A 600 0.69 43.58 -0.92
C ALA A 600 0.31 44.55 0.22
N TYR A 601 0.02 44.04 1.43
CA TYR A 601 -0.35 44.84 2.62
C TYR A 601 0.70 44.81 3.75
N SER A 602 1.86 44.18 3.54
CA SER A 602 2.95 44.14 4.53
C SER A 602 4.33 44.46 3.92
N SER A 603 5.29 44.73 4.80
CA SER A 603 6.70 44.89 4.44
C SER A 603 7.25 43.57 3.87
N VAL A 604 8.25 43.66 2.98
CA VAL A 604 8.91 42.46 2.43
C VAL A 604 9.60 41.65 3.54
N ILE A 605 10.15 42.34 4.53
CA ILE A 605 10.83 41.76 5.70
C ILE A 605 9.85 40.92 6.53
N PHE A 606 8.72 41.50 6.95
CA PHE A 606 7.67 40.77 7.68
C PHE A 606 7.13 39.58 6.88
N HIS A 607 6.86 39.75 5.58
CA HIS A 607 6.33 38.67 4.75
C HIS A 607 7.24 37.43 4.70
N GLN A 608 8.56 37.61 4.56
CA GLN A 608 9.48 36.46 4.56
C GLN A 608 9.70 35.86 5.96
N LEU A 609 9.69 36.68 7.01
CA LEU A 609 9.80 36.19 8.39
C LEU A 609 8.55 35.41 8.83
N ALA A 610 7.36 35.85 8.43
CA ALA A 610 6.13 35.12 8.66
C ALA A 610 6.15 33.72 8.04
N ARG A 611 6.77 33.54 6.87
CA ARG A 611 6.95 32.23 6.23
C ARG A 611 7.80 31.25 7.07
N LEU A 612 8.68 31.72 7.95
CA LEU A 612 9.46 30.84 8.84
C LEU A 612 8.56 30.08 9.83
N LEU A 613 7.38 30.63 10.16
CA LEU A 613 6.37 29.97 10.98
C LEU A 613 5.75 28.74 10.29
N LEU A 614 6.01 28.49 9.00
CA LEU A 614 5.55 27.29 8.31
C LEU A 614 6.08 26.00 8.96
N THR A 615 7.34 25.99 9.43
CA THR A 615 7.96 24.84 10.09
C THR A 615 7.28 24.49 11.42
N PRO A 616 7.14 25.41 12.41
CA PRO A 616 6.37 25.13 13.62
C PRO A 616 4.88 24.88 13.33
N ALA A 617 4.26 25.57 12.36
CA ALA A 617 2.86 25.35 12.02
C ALA A 617 2.60 23.94 11.43
N THR A 618 3.49 23.46 10.54
CA THR A 618 3.41 22.07 10.01
C THR A 618 3.71 21.04 11.08
N ALA A 619 4.68 21.27 11.97
CA ALA A 619 4.97 20.39 13.09
C ALA A 619 3.78 20.29 14.07
N LEU A 620 3.20 21.43 14.44
CA LEU A 620 2.00 21.51 15.30
C LEU A 620 0.79 20.87 14.64
N LEU A 621 0.57 21.09 13.34
CA LEU A 621 -0.53 20.49 12.59
C LEU A 621 -0.36 18.97 12.47
N ASN A 622 0.87 18.47 12.26
CA ASN A 622 1.17 17.04 12.26
C ASN A 622 0.99 16.40 13.65
N PHE A 623 1.38 17.09 14.73
CA PHE A 623 1.10 16.68 16.09
C PHE A 623 -0.41 16.65 16.37
N ALA A 624 -1.16 17.69 16.00
CA ALA A 624 -2.59 17.78 16.25
C ALA A 624 -3.44 16.78 15.44
N LEU A 625 -3.09 16.54 14.17
CA LEU A 625 -3.85 15.65 13.28
C LEU A 625 -3.43 14.18 13.32
N PHE A 626 -2.15 13.89 13.59
CA PHE A 626 -1.59 12.53 13.52
C PHE A 626 -0.91 12.07 14.81
N GLN A 627 -0.90 12.91 15.87
CA GLN A 627 -0.19 12.65 17.13
C GLN A 627 1.29 12.25 16.92
N SER A 628 1.95 12.76 15.89
CA SER A 628 3.37 12.46 15.65
C SER A 628 4.22 13.16 16.71
N SER A 629 5.10 12.40 17.38
CA SER A 629 5.98 12.93 18.42
C SER A 629 7.01 13.89 17.82
N ILE A 630 6.93 15.17 18.22
CA ILE A 630 7.98 16.15 17.91
C ILE A 630 9.24 15.74 18.71
N PRO A 631 10.42 15.59 18.06
CA PRO A 631 11.65 15.27 18.78
C PRO A 631 11.95 16.32 19.85
N ARG A 632 12.31 15.90 21.08
CA ARG A 632 12.57 16.85 22.19
C ARG A 632 13.65 17.88 21.85
N ALA A 633 14.63 17.52 21.02
CA ALA A 633 15.65 18.42 20.51
C ALA A 633 15.08 19.59 19.67
N ALA A 634 14.00 19.35 18.91
CA ALA A 634 13.37 20.36 18.05
C ALA A 634 12.47 21.35 18.81
N PHE A 635 12.18 21.11 20.09
CA PHE A 635 11.28 22.00 20.86
C PHE A 635 11.90 23.39 21.08
N LEU A 636 13.15 23.46 21.53
CA LEU A 636 13.82 24.72 21.86
C LEU A 636 14.09 25.61 20.62
N PRO A 637 14.56 25.08 19.47
CA PRO A 637 14.68 25.85 18.23
C PRO A 637 13.35 26.43 17.74
N LEU A 638 12.26 25.65 17.75
CA LEU A 638 10.94 26.11 17.32
C LEU A 638 10.38 27.22 18.23
N VAL A 639 10.60 27.14 19.54
CA VAL A 639 10.23 28.22 20.48
C VAL A 639 11.04 29.48 20.17
N LEU A 640 12.36 29.37 19.99
CA LEU A 640 13.25 30.49 19.66
C LEU A 640 12.84 31.17 18.34
N LEU A 641 12.52 30.38 17.30
CA LEU A 641 12.04 30.86 16.00
C LEU A 641 10.73 31.63 16.15
N CYS A 642 9.72 31.04 16.80
CA CYS A 642 8.43 31.68 17.05
C CYS A 642 8.56 33.00 17.82
N THR A 643 9.41 33.04 18.85
CA THR A 643 9.69 34.27 19.61
C THR A 643 10.35 35.34 18.74
N GLY A 644 11.36 34.97 17.93
CA GLY A 644 12.03 35.89 17.01
C GLY A 644 11.07 36.53 16.01
N VAL A 645 10.23 35.73 15.33
CA VAL A 645 9.22 36.25 14.40
C VAL A 645 8.19 37.13 15.12
N GLY A 646 7.77 36.76 16.33
CA GLY A 646 6.85 37.57 17.15
C GLY A 646 7.39 38.95 17.50
N ILE A 647 8.68 39.03 17.87
CA ILE A 647 9.38 40.30 18.15
C ILE A 647 9.36 41.20 16.91
N VAL A 648 9.77 40.67 15.74
CA VAL A 648 9.79 41.49 14.51
C VAL A 648 8.38 41.91 14.10
N SER A 649 7.40 41.02 14.24
CA SER A 649 5.98 41.32 13.95
C SER A 649 5.45 42.49 14.77
N TYR A 650 5.84 42.58 16.05
CA TYR A 650 5.46 43.68 16.92
C TYR A 650 6.13 45.00 16.49
N PHE A 651 7.45 45.02 16.35
CA PHE A 651 8.18 46.26 16.07
C PHE A 651 8.01 46.77 14.61
N ASP A 652 7.76 45.91 13.62
CA ASP A 652 7.43 46.30 12.23
C ASP A 652 5.98 46.83 12.08
N SER A 653 5.14 46.62 13.10
CA SER A 653 3.76 47.15 13.16
C SER A 653 3.65 48.54 13.81
N LEU A 654 4.73 49.05 14.41
CA LEU A 654 4.75 50.39 15.02
C LEU A 654 4.82 51.48 13.93
N PRO A 655 4.05 52.57 14.06
CA PRO A 655 4.06 53.66 13.08
C PRO A 655 5.39 54.42 13.13
N SER A 656 6.22 54.27 12.09
CA SER A 656 7.45 55.05 11.93
C SER A 656 7.16 56.44 11.35
N ALA A 657 7.95 57.44 11.76
CA ALA A 657 7.65 58.86 11.49
C ALA A 657 7.86 59.31 10.02
N LYS A 658 8.37 58.43 9.14
CA LYS A 658 8.56 58.67 7.70
C LYS A 658 8.35 57.37 6.92
N GLY A 659 7.26 57.24 6.17
CA GLY A 659 7.07 56.17 5.17
C GLY A 659 5.69 55.50 5.19
N ASN A 660 5.15 55.16 4.02
CA ASN A 660 3.82 54.55 3.84
C ASN A 660 3.83 53.00 3.78
N ASP A 661 4.97 52.35 4.04
CA ASP A 661 5.18 50.91 3.84
C ASP A 661 5.26 50.08 5.14
N THR A 662 4.73 50.60 6.25
CA THR A 662 4.57 49.83 7.50
C THR A 662 3.56 48.69 7.35
N THR A 663 3.78 47.57 8.04
CA THR A 663 2.91 46.40 7.96
C THR A 663 1.52 46.69 8.56
N THR A 664 0.46 46.59 7.76
CA THR A 664 -0.91 46.85 8.25
C THR A 664 -1.49 45.65 9.00
N PRO A 665 -2.46 45.84 9.92
CA PRO A 665 -3.14 44.74 10.60
C PRO A 665 -3.79 43.73 9.65
N GLU A 666 -4.29 44.19 8.49
CA GLU A 666 -4.79 43.31 7.43
C GLU A 666 -3.67 42.44 6.83
N GLY A 667 -2.48 43.01 6.62
CA GLY A 667 -1.29 42.28 6.19
C GLY A 667 -0.86 41.16 7.15
N ILE A 668 -0.92 41.42 8.47
CA ILE A 668 -0.64 40.41 9.51
C ILE A 668 -1.66 39.28 9.44
N PHE A 669 -2.96 39.60 9.36
CA PHE A 669 -4.03 38.60 9.26
C PHE A 669 -3.86 37.71 8.01
N PHE A 670 -3.56 38.29 6.85
CA PHE A 670 -3.33 37.53 5.61
C PHE A 670 -2.05 36.69 5.67
N ALA A 671 -0.98 37.18 6.30
CA ALA A 671 0.26 36.42 6.46
C ALA A 671 0.05 35.17 7.34
N LEU A 672 -0.56 35.32 8.52
CA LEU A 672 -0.84 34.19 9.41
C LEU A 672 -1.84 33.20 8.80
N SER A 673 -2.90 33.68 8.13
CA SER A 673 -3.84 32.83 7.38
C SER A 673 -3.13 32.06 6.27
N GLY A 674 -2.20 32.72 5.56
CA GLY A 674 -1.36 32.13 4.53
C GLY A 674 -0.44 31.05 5.07
N VAL A 675 0.18 31.25 6.24
CA VAL A 675 1.01 30.23 6.93
C VAL A 675 0.18 29.00 7.29
N CYS A 676 -1.01 29.18 7.88
CA CYS A 676 -1.91 28.07 8.23
C CYS A 676 -2.37 27.28 6.98
N ALA A 677 -2.76 27.99 5.91
CA ALA A 677 -3.14 27.36 4.65
C ALA A 677 -1.95 26.64 3.99
N SER A 678 -0.75 27.21 4.08
CA SER A 678 0.49 26.59 3.59
C SER A 678 0.83 25.33 4.38
N ALA A 679 0.67 25.33 5.70
CA ALA A 679 0.93 24.17 6.54
C ALA A 679 -0.02 23.01 6.20
N LEU A 680 -1.31 23.31 6.01
CA LEU A 680 -2.30 22.33 5.54
C LEU A 680 -1.94 21.79 4.15
N TYR A 681 -1.54 22.65 3.21
CA TYR A 681 -1.08 22.24 1.89
C TYR A 681 0.15 21.30 1.96
N THR A 682 1.19 21.66 2.73
CA THR A 682 2.40 20.83 2.90
C THR A 682 2.09 19.44 3.46
N VAL A 683 1.19 19.35 4.45
CA VAL A 683 0.72 18.08 5.01
C VAL A 683 -0.05 17.25 3.97
N LEU A 684 -0.93 17.88 3.20
CA LEU A 684 -1.67 17.20 2.13
C LEU A 684 -0.73 16.70 1.01
N VAL A 685 0.23 17.52 0.57
CA VAL A 685 1.27 17.15 -0.41
C VAL A 685 2.02 15.89 0.05
N GLY A 686 2.53 15.87 1.29
CA GLY A 686 3.25 14.72 1.84
C GLY A 686 2.43 13.43 1.87
N ARG A 687 1.10 13.52 2.11
CA ARG A 687 0.20 12.37 2.06
C ARG A 687 -0.13 11.94 0.63
N TYR A 688 -0.28 12.88 -0.30
CA TYR A 688 -0.54 12.60 -1.72
C TYR A 688 0.69 11.99 -2.42
N HIS A 689 1.91 12.34 -2.02
CA HIS A 689 3.13 11.66 -2.46
C HIS A 689 3.09 10.16 -2.19
N LYS A 690 2.79 9.78 -0.94
CA LYS A 690 2.65 8.36 -0.55
C LYS A 690 1.45 7.69 -1.22
N LYS A 691 0.30 8.38 -1.31
CA LYS A 691 -0.95 7.79 -1.83
C LYS A 691 -0.96 7.57 -3.36
N LEU A 692 -0.20 8.36 -4.12
CA LEU A 692 -0.20 8.30 -5.59
C LEU A 692 1.11 7.77 -6.18
N GLU A 693 2.14 7.55 -5.36
CA GLU A 693 3.50 7.16 -5.80
C GLU A 693 3.99 8.10 -6.91
N MET A 694 4.06 9.40 -6.59
CA MET A 694 4.43 10.46 -7.54
C MET A 694 5.46 11.39 -6.91
N SER A 695 6.37 11.92 -7.73
CA SER A 695 7.30 12.97 -7.32
C SER A 695 6.61 14.33 -7.19
N SER A 696 7.23 15.29 -6.49
CA SER A 696 6.78 16.68 -6.39
C SER A 696 6.57 17.35 -7.75
N MET A 697 7.38 16.98 -8.74
CA MET A 697 7.33 17.52 -10.11
C MET A 697 6.12 16.97 -10.88
N GLN A 698 5.89 15.65 -10.80
CA GLN A 698 4.72 14.98 -11.39
C GLN A 698 3.41 15.49 -10.76
N LEU A 699 3.37 15.65 -9.43
CA LEU A 699 2.20 16.16 -8.72
C LEU A 699 1.91 17.62 -9.12
N LEU A 700 2.94 18.46 -9.18
CA LEU A 700 2.80 19.86 -9.59
C LEU A 700 2.41 20.01 -11.07
N LEU A 701 2.87 19.13 -11.97
CA LEU A 701 2.46 19.12 -13.39
C LEU A 701 0.95 18.90 -13.54
N ASN A 702 0.35 18.00 -12.74
CA ASN A 702 -1.09 17.77 -12.75
C ASN A 702 -1.86 18.90 -12.02
N GLN A 703 -1.26 19.51 -10.99
CA GLN A 703 -1.90 20.51 -10.14
C GLN A 703 -1.90 21.92 -10.75
N ALA A 704 -0.78 22.38 -11.32
CA ALA A 704 -0.56 23.74 -11.80
C ALA A 704 -1.61 24.23 -12.84
N PRO A 705 -1.96 23.48 -13.91
CA PRO A 705 -2.96 23.94 -14.87
C PRO A 705 -4.37 24.02 -14.26
N VAL A 706 -4.70 23.12 -13.32
CA VAL A 706 -5.99 23.14 -12.62
C VAL A 706 -6.04 24.31 -11.62
N SER A 707 -4.94 24.59 -10.92
CA SER A 707 -4.80 25.80 -10.08
C SER A 707 -4.92 27.08 -10.90
N ALA A 708 -4.30 27.16 -12.08
CA ALA A 708 -4.44 28.31 -12.98
C ALA A 708 -5.91 28.51 -13.41
N ALA A 709 -6.60 27.45 -13.83
CA ALA A 709 -8.02 27.51 -14.19
C ALA A 709 -8.91 27.97 -13.02
N VAL A 710 -8.72 27.42 -11.82
CA VAL A 710 -9.47 27.82 -10.62
C VAL A 710 -9.21 29.28 -10.25
N LEU A 711 -7.96 29.75 -10.33
CA LEU A 711 -7.62 31.15 -10.05
C LEU A 711 -8.21 32.09 -11.11
N LEU A 712 -8.15 31.75 -12.41
CA LEU A 712 -8.78 32.51 -13.48
C LEU A 712 -10.30 32.61 -13.31
N CYS A 713 -10.95 31.54 -12.82
CA CYS A 713 -12.35 31.64 -12.41
C CYS A 713 -12.53 32.65 -11.27
N VAL A 714 -11.66 32.68 -10.25
CA VAL A 714 -11.79 33.60 -9.09
C VAL A 714 -11.52 35.08 -9.44
N VAL A 715 -10.69 35.37 -10.45
CA VAL A 715 -10.27 36.74 -10.84
C VAL A 715 -11.41 37.76 -10.96
N PRO A 716 -12.51 37.53 -11.72
CA PRO A 716 -13.55 38.54 -11.94
C PRO A 716 -14.32 38.95 -10.67
N TRP A 717 -14.24 38.14 -9.60
CA TRP A 717 -14.86 38.45 -8.32
C TRP A 717 -13.90 39.13 -7.34
N MET A 718 -12.60 38.81 -7.40
CA MET A 718 -11.59 39.36 -6.49
C MET A 718 -10.95 40.66 -6.98
N GLU A 719 -10.91 40.89 -8.30
CA GLU A 719 -9.99 41.84 -8.93
C GLU A 719 -10.69 42.79 -9.91
N THR A 720 -10.12 43.99 -10.04
CA THR A 720 -10.50 44.95 -11.08
C THR A 720 -9.46 44.89 -12.19
N PHE A 721 -9.90 44.66 -13.43
CA PHE A 721 -8.98 44.63 -14.58
C PHE A 721 -8.33 46.01 -14.79
N PRO A 722 -7.01 46.08 -15.06
CA PRO A 722 -6.32 47.33 -15.36
C PRO A 722 -6.74 47.87 -16.74
N GLU A 723 -6.80 49.19 -16.89
CA GLU A 723 -6.93 49.84 -18.19
C GLU A 723 -5.64 49.63 -19.00
N VAL A 724 -5.67 48.67 -19.93
CA VAL A 724 -4.52 48.21 -20.71
C VAL A 724 -3.79 49.34 -21.45
N ALA A 725 -4.53 50.37 -21.87
CA ALA A 725 -4.01 51.55 -22.57
C ALA A 725 -3.15 52.48 -21.69
N ALA A 726 -3.26 52.41 -20.36
CA ALA A 726 -2.53 53.27 -19.42
C ALA A 726 -1.25 52.63 -18.86
N VAL A 727 -0.88 51.43 -19.33
CA VAL A 727 0.26 50.65 -18.79
C VAL A 727 1.55 50.95 -19.59
N PRO A 728 2.61 51.48 -18.97
CA PRO A 728 3.88 51.72 -19.67
C PRO A 728 4.56 50.40 -20.08
N GLY A 729 5.23 50.40 -21.24
CA GLY A 729 5.88 49.20 -21.80
C GLY A 729 6.91 48.54 -20.89
N SER A 730 7.58 49.31 -20.03
CA SER A 730 8.52 48.82 -19.01
C SER A 730 7.87 47.92 -17.95
N LEU A 731 6.57 48.07 -17.72
CA LEU A 731 5.82 47.22 -16.78
C LEU A 731 5.43 45.88 -17.43
N TRP A 732 5.13 45.88 -18.73
CA TRP A 732 4.95 44.64 -19.51
C TRP A 732 6.23 43.81 -19.61
N THR A 733 7.39 44.44 -19.83
CA THR A 733 8.69 43.72 -19.79
C THR A 733 8.99 43.16 -18.40
N SER A 734 8.58 43.87 -17.33
CA SER A 734 8.72 43.38 -15.96
C SER A 734 7.83 42.15 -15.68
N ILE A 735 6.60 42.14 -16.18
CA ILE A 735 5.70 40.98 -16.08
C ILE A 735 6.30 39.78 -16.81
N LEU A 736 6.79 39.95 -18.04
CA LEU A 736 7.45 38.88 -18.80
C LEU A 736 8.70 38.34 -18.09
N ALA A 737 9.54 39.23 -17.55
CA ALA A 737 10.70 38.85 -16.76
C ALA A 737 10.33 38.03 -15.52
N SER A 738 9.23 38.38 -14.82
CA SER A 738 8.74 37.58 -13.69
C SER A 738 8.37 36.15 -14.06
N GLY A 739 7.83 35.92 -15.27
CA GLY A 739 7.55 34.59 -15.80
C GLY A 739 8.83 33.81 -16.07
N ILE A 740 9.85 34.44 -16.66
CA ILE A 740 11.17 33.83 -16.88
C ILE A 740 11.83 33.45 -15.54
N PHE A 741 11.76 34.32 -14.53
CA PHE A 741 12.26 33.98 -13.19
C PHE A 741 11.47 32.83 -12.55
N ALA A 742 10.15 32.74 -12.76
CA ALA A 742 9.35 31.62 -12.28
C ALA A 742 9.78 30.29 -12.96
N CYS A 743 10.09 30.29 -14.26
CA CYS A 743 10.67 29.13 -14.93
C CYS A 743 12.02 28.74 -14.30
N LEU A 744 12.94 29.71 -14.16
CA LEU A 744 14.28 29.48 -13.64
C LEU A 744 14.26 28.96 -12.21
N VAL A 745 13.42 29.51 -11.33
CA VAL A 745 13.25 29.04 -9.94
C VAL A 745 12.80 27.57 -9.93
N ASN A 746 11.75 27.21 -10.68
CA ASN A 746 11.26 25.83 -10.72
C ASN A 746 12.31 24.86 -11.29
N LEU A 747 12.86 25.14 -12.47
CA LEU A 747 13.84 24.26 -13.15
C LEU A 747 15.10 24.05 -12.30
N SER A 748 15.64 25.12 -11.69
CA SER A 748 16.82 25.02 -10.83
C SER A 748 16.51 24.33 -9.49
N GLN A 749 15.32 24.52 -8.92
CA GLN A 749 14.88 23.81 -7.71
C GLN A 749 14.81 22.30 -7.97
N PHE A 750 14.30 21.89 -9.13
CA PHE A 750 14.23 20.49 -9.52
C PHE A 750 15.61 19.87 -9.67
N TYR A 751 16.53 20.55 -10.37
CA TYR A 751 17.91 20.10 -10.51
C TYR A 751 18.63 19.94 -9.16
N ILE A 752 18.40 20.85 -8.20
CA ILE A 752 18.99 20.77 -6.86
C ILE A 752 18.42 19.61 -6.04
N ILE A 753 17.10 19.36 -6.12
CA ILE A 753 16.46 18.24 -5.41
C ILE A 753 16.94 16.90 -5.96
N ASP A 754 17.11 16.79 -7.27
CA ASP A 754 17.59 15.59 -7.96
C ASP A 754 19.08 15.33 -7.68
N ALA A 755 19.93 16.35 -7.83
CA ALA A 755 21.39 16.22 -7.71
C ALA A 755 21.93 16.24 -6.27
N ALA A 756 21.20 16.82 -5.31
CA ALA A 756 21.68 17.00 -3.93
C ALA A 756 20.64 16.67 -2.84
N GLY A 757 19.47 16.17 -3.22
CA GLY A 757 18.44 15.70 -2.30
C GLY A 757 17.60 16.79 -1.62
N PRO A 758 16.51 16.37 -0.93
CA PRO A 758 15.55 17.29 -0.31
C PRO A 758 16.11 18.06 0.88
N VAL A 759 17.09 17.50 1.60
CA VAL A 759 17.74 18.16 2.76
C VAL A 759 18.55 19.37 2.30
N THR A 760 19.43 19.21 1.31
CA THR A 760 20.23 20.30 0.74
C THR A 760 19.35 21.39 0.12
N SER A 761 18.29 20.99 -0.60
CA SER A 761 17.24 21.89 -1.09
C SER A 761 16.60 22.75 0.03
N THR A 762 16.42 22.18 1.23
CA THR A 762 15.86 22.89 2.39
C THR A 762 16.87 23.90 2.95
N VAL A 763 18.15 23.54 3.07
CA VAL A 763 19.22 24.45 3.53
C VAL A 763 19.37 25.65 2.58
N ILE A 764 19.34 25.42 1.26
CA ILE A 764 19.33 26.48 0.24
C ILE A 764 18.06 27.36 0.37
N GLY A 765 16.94 26.76 0.77
CA GLY A 765 15.72 27.47 1.18
C GLY A 765 15.95 28.51 2.28
N GLN A 766 16.68 28.15 3.33
CA GLN A 766 16.98 29.09 4.42
C GLN A 766 17.97 30.17 3.98
N LEU A 767 18.98 29.81 3.18
CA LEU A 767 19.95 30.77 2.64
C LEU A 767 19.27 31.83 1.75
N LYS A 768 18.33 31.44 0.89
CA LYS A 768 17.50 32.40 0.11
C LYS A 768 16.78 33.39 1.02
N THR A 769 16.13 32.91 2.08
CA THR A 769 15.41 33.75 3.03
C THR A 769 16.35 34.78 3.67
N CYS A 770 17.53 34.35 4.12
CA CYS A 770 18.55 35.25 4.68
C CYS A 770 18.95 36.35 3.68
N VAL A 771 19.22 35.98 2.43
CA VAL A 771 19.60 36.93 1.37
C VAL A 771 18.46 37.91 1.05
N ILE A 772 17.21 37.45 0.98
CA ILE A 772 16.05 38.32 0.71
C ILE A 772 15.79 39.29 1.88
N VAL A 773 15.92 38.84 3.13
CA VAL A 773 15.78 39.71 4.31
C VAL A 773 16.92 40.73 4.37
N GLY A 774 18.17 40.31 4.11
CA GLY A 774 19.33 41.20 4.08
C GLY A 774 19.26 42.25 2.98
N LEU A 775 18.93 41.87 1.74
CA LEU A 775 18.70 42.82 0.65
C LEU A 775 17.45 43.68 0.89
N GLY A 776 16.41 43.11 1.51
CA GLY A 776 15.21 43.84 1.90
C GLY A 776 15.52 44.96 2.89
N TRP A 777 16.45 44.74 3.83
CA TRP A 777 16.96 45.78 4.71
C TRP A 777 17.79 46.82 3.96
N VAL A 778 18.79 46.41 3.17
CA VAL A 778 19.68 47.33 2.43
C VAL A 778 18.92 48.23 1.43
N LEU A 779 17.85 47.73 0.82
CA LEU A 779 17.02 48.45 -0.15
C LEU A 779 15.85 49.22 0.50
N SER A 780 15.58 49.02 1.80
CA SER A 780 14.56 49.78 2.52
C SER A 780 15.20 50.98 3.19
N ASP A 781 14.78 52.17 2.79
CA ASP A 781 15.20 53.47 3.36
C ASP A 781 14.60 53.72 4.78
N HIS A 782 14.35 52.64 5.53
CA HIS A 782 13.71 52.62 6.85
C HIS A 782 14.73 52.33 7.96
N GLU A 783 14.71 53.14 9.00
CA GLU A 783 15.45 52.88 10.24
C GLU A 783 14.85 51.66 10.97
N ILE A 784 15.45 50.47 10.78
CA ILE A 784 15.06 49.28 11.53
C ILE A 784 15.45 49.45 13.01
N LEU A 785 14.46 49.40 13.92
CA LEU A 785 14.71 49.40 15.35
C LEU A 785 15.67 48.26 15.74
N ARG A 786 16.62 48.54 16.64
CA ARG A 786 17.59 47.55 17.16
C ARG A 786 16.90 46.29 17.71
N GLN A 787 15.67 46.42 18.21
CA GLN A 787 14.84 45.33 18.72
C GLN A 787 14.33 44.40 17.60
N SER A 788 13.97 44.93 16.42
CA SER A 788 13.65 44.11 15.24
C SER A 788 14.88 43.33 14.76
N VAL A 789 16.07 43.93 14.77
CA VAL A 789 17.32 43.23 14.39
C VAL A 789 17.58 42.02 15.30
N ALA A 790 17.38 42.18 16.62
CA ALA A 790 17.48 41.07 17.56
C ALA A 790 16.45 39.96 17.26
N GLY A 791 15.20 40.31 16.94
CA GLY A 791 14.16 39.35 16.54
C GLY A 791 14.51 38.58 15.26
N ILE A 792 15.09 39.24 14.25
CA ILE A 792 15.57 38.61 13.01
C ILE A 792 16.67 37.59 13.34
N LEU A 793 17.67 37.99 14.13
CA LEU A 793 18.76 37.09 14.52
C LEU A 793 18.25 35.86 15.28
N MET A 794 17.34 36.04 16.25
CA MET A 794 16.69 34.93 16.96
C MET A 794 15.94 33.99 16.01
N ALA A 795 15.17 34.53 15.06
CA ALA A 795 14.42 33.73 14.10
C ALA A 795 15.32 32.89 13.18
N LEU A 796 16.45 33.46 12.73
CA LEU A 796 17.44 32.76 11.91
C LEU A 796 18.24 31.73 12.73
N THR A 797 18.58 32.02 13.99
CA THR A 797 19.23 31.05 14.89
C THR A 797 18.33 29.85 15.17
N GLY A 798 17.05 30.07 15.56
CA GLY A 798 16.08 28.99 15.80
C GLY A 798 15.66 28.20 14.56
N MET A 799 16.08 28.64 13.37
CA MET A 799 15.93 27.95 12.08
C MET A 799 17.19 27.16 11.67
N SER A 800 18.35 27.53 12.22
CA SER A 800 19.65 26.89 11.93
C SER A 800 19.99 25.76 12.91
N LEU A 801 19.34 25.76 14.08
CA LEU A 801 19.34 24.71 15.11
C LEU A 801 18.24 23.67 14.85
#